data_AF-A0A929UQ75-F1
#
_entry.id   AF-A0A929UQ75-F1
#
_cell.length_a   1.000
_cell.length_b   1.000
_cell.length_c   1.000
_cell.angle_alpha   90.00
_cell.angle_beta   90.00
_cell.angle_gamma   90.00
#
_symmetry.space_group_name_H-M   'P 1'
#
loop_
_entity.id
_entity.type
_entity.pdbx_description
1 polymer ?
#
loop_
_entity_poly.entity_id
_entity_poly.type
_entity_poly.pdbx_seq_one_letter_code
_entity_poly.pdbx_strand_id
1 'polypeptide(L)'
;EEGQVKSKVHFHAWTPQNAQLIDAIYLISPFGEDFTNIKMHYSRGGGFPIQNKEYLKNENEPQPVITEHPASDFTLPKEYSKAKVYKLDFTQITGDQEKYDARVVGGNVLSQASLLNTPLSTDSQYNGSWISYDYKPKISDPYGTYSDLMWVEYNADTNKDTDYPVEYREYENHNVRLFEDKYKLLGKNPKGKWIGRMDPITILPTEELTVSSSAKKEQEVDSMYRTYVRGNPETVMKMRREANYKLRVQNFTSNPVTEFSVYFPIPKVDQDWGNTINPEGKFQYNNVLRHGLSRVPKGFRVYYAKNVEPTAHYENWDDESWTEQGATSGWSPSDWKAVNFVKMVWVGTVDHKAIVNQDDYQAVFDLGVDEGVAKEQMGKKNVWQPYFLRKYTNSTSWVSGEPVAAMLSSGIIKGTVWVDQNVNGALNGKRDAGEEAAAGVTVQLYDVKDSANPVLKEEVTTDTNGAYRFEGLVNGNYTSGNRYKVVVTRDANTYSSFTIRGVNMVFTPDSSQNTASLEVSAAPDKEEKSYDVGLVKPGIVMDAPIVHKKVTGANARPENFVFEWTADPDHSALSAGRSYLPMPNGLNAESAQVSLQTGTEKETTFRSLSFTQAGTYVYRLKEINTGAANYTYDETSYTITYEIRIDEATHKTIRKRTIERGEELLPAASACTFTNTYVAPGGGTTPGTPGTNPGTPGVRGGSVPQGGEVLGARRDTGRNPEKPSLLDAPAVLGMRRALTGDGFDLAMHTGAVVLCICAAVLLICAGGE
;
A
#
# COMPACT_ATOMS: atom_id res chain seq x y z
N GLU A 1 14.11 23.53 28.57
CA GLU A 1 15.41 22.99 29.01
C GLU A 1 15.08 21.85 29.98
N GLU A 2 15.01 20.55 29.67
CA GLU A 2 15.89 19.57 29.00
C GLU A 2 15.12 18.59 28.06
N GLY A 3 14.03 19.03 27.42
CA GLY A 3 13.19 18.15 26.59
C GLY A 3 12.38 17.13 27.40
N GLN A 4 12.23 17.36 28.71
CA GLN A 4 11.31 16.62 29.58
C GLN A 4 9.89 17.16 29.40
N VAL A 5 8.96 16.26 29.13
CA VAL A 5 7.52 16.52 29.07
C VAL A 5 6.92 16.24 30.44
N LYS A 6 6.13 17.20 30.95
CA LYS A 6 5.35 17.02 32.18
C LYS A 6 3.97 16.51 31.83
N SER A 7 3.62 15.33 32.33
CA SER A 7 2.29 14.72 32.11
C SER A 7 1.46 14.72 33.38
N LYS A 8 0.14 14.65 33.21
CA LYS A 8 -0.86 14.54 34.27
C LYS A 8 -1.95 13.58 33.86
N VAL A 9 -2.34 12.66 34.74
CA VAL A 9 -3.46 11.73 34.52
C VAL A 9 -4.44 11.82 35.69
N HIS A 10 -5.71 12.07 35.39
CA HIS A 10 -6.77 12.31 36.38
C HIS A 10 -7.51 11.03 36.81
N PHE A 11 -8.18 11.10 37.96
CA PHE A 11 -9.09 10.08 38.48
C PHE A 11 -10.53 10.55 38.21
N HIS A 12 -11.17 10.11 37.11
CA HIS A 12 -12.52 10.58 36.71
C HIS A 12 -13.71 9.67 37.12
N ALA A 13 -14.90 10.28 37.03
CA ALA A 13 -16.17 10.14 37.77
C ALA A 13 -16.95 8.80 37.87
N TRP A 14 -16.38 7.64 37.57
CA TRP A 14 -17.16 6.38 37.61
C TRP A 14 -16.41 5.21 38.26
N THR A 15 -15.61 5.51 39.29
CA THR A 15 -15.01 4.45 40.13
C THR A 15 -16.11 3.60 40.76
N PRO A 16 -15.84 2.31 41.01
CA PRO A 16 -16.82 1.45 41.65
C PRO A 16 -17.38 2.07 42.93
N GLN A 17 -18.71 2.09 43.08
CA GLN A 17 -19.32 2.38 44.37
C GLN A 17 -18.76 1.36 45.38
N ASN A 18 -18.17 1.86 46.47
CA ASN A 18 -17.50 1.09 47.52
C ASN A 18 -16.11 0.51 47.19
N ALA A 19 -15.49 0.81 46.04
CA ALA A 19 -14.06 0.51 45.84
C ALA A 19 -13.20 1.69 46.26
N GLN A 20 -12.85 1.73 47.53
CA GLN A 20 -11.89 2.70 48.03
C GLN A 20 -10.92 1.98 48.95
N LEU A 21 -10.18 1.02 48.43
CA LEU A 21 -8.92 0.60 49.02
C LEU A 21 -8.04 0.38 47.82
N ILE A 22 -7.34 1.42 47.38
CA ILE A 22 -6.37 1.24 46.30
C ILE A 22 -5.19 0.52 46.93
N ASP A 23 -4.95 -0.74 46.53
CA ASP A 23 -3.74 -1.45 46.93
C ASP A 23 -2.57 -0.95 46.07
N ALA A 24 -2.81 -0.78 44.77
CA ALA A 24 -1.79 -0.29 43.84
C ALA A 24 -2.36 0.40 42.60
N ILE A 25 -1.54 1.23 41.97
CA ILE A 25 -1.75 1.74 40.62
C ILE A 25 -0.60 1.27 39.73
N TYR A 26 -0.93 0.79 38.53
CA TYR A 26 0.02 0.40 37.51
C TYR A 26 0.02 1.47 36.43
N LEU A 27 1.14 2.19 36.30
CA LEU A 27 1.38 3.19 35.28
C LEU A 27 2.33 2.61 34.23
N ILE A 28 1.89 2.54 32.98
CA ILE A 28 2.63 1.89 31.89
C ILE A 28 3.21 2.97 30.96
N SER A 29 4.53 2.99 30.84
CA SER A 29 5.27 3.72 29.81
C SER A 29 5.29 2.87 28.54
N PRO A 30 4.57 3.25 27.46
CA PRO A 30 4.31 2.37 26.31
C PRO A 30 5.54 2.05 25.47
N PHE A 31 6.49 3.00 25.32
CA PHE A 31 7.62 2.86 24.40
C PHE A 31 8.98 2.73 25.12
N GLY A 32 8.93 2.54 26.44
CA GLY A 32 10.09 2.26 27.28
C GLY A 32 10.87 3.51 27.67
N GLU A 33 10.26 4.69 27.55
CA GLU A 33 10.74 5.92 28.15
C GLU A 33 10.71 5.83 29.68
N ASP A 34 11.68 6.46 30.33
CA ASP A 34 11.71 6.53 31.79
C ASP A 34 10.68 7.54 32.28
N PHE A 35 9.74 7.09 33.11
CA PHE A 35 8.90 7.99 33.89
C PHE A 35 9.64 8.30 35.20
N THR A 36 9.94 9.58 35.38
CA THR A 36 10.67 10.11 36.54
C THR A 36 9.81 11.11 37.28
N ASN A 37 10.18 11.46 38.52
CA ASN A 37 9.41 12.38 39.37
C ASN A 37 7.91 12.03 39.47
N ILE A 38 7.58 10.73 39.44
CA ILE A 38 6.22 10.24 39.58
C ILE A 38 5.70 10.68 40.96
N LYS A 39 4.63 11.44 40.98
CA LYS A 39 3.99 11.95 42.21
C LYS A 39 2.49 11.79 42.15
N MET A 40 1.92 11.33 43.25
CA MET A 40 0.48 11.36 43.49
C MET A 40 0.10 12.70 44.12
N HIS A 41 -1.00 13.29 43.67
CA HIS A 41 -1.49 14.57 44.18
C HIS A 41 -2.90 14.39 44.69
N TYR A 42 -3.23 15.12 45.76
CA TYR A 42 -4.55 15.11 46.38
C TYR A 42 -5.01 16.57 46.54
N SER A 43 -5.94 17.03 45.69
CA SER A 43 -6.45 18.40 45.73
C SER A 43 -7.97 18.48 45.83
N ARG A 44 -8.47 19.69 46.04
CA ARG A 44 -9.90 20.00 46.11
C ARG A 44 -10.49 20.14 44.69
N GLY A 45 -11.13 19.08 44.20
CA GLY A 45 -11.92 19.10 42.96
C GLY A 45 -13.23 19.89 43.13
N GLY A 46 -13.71 20.53 42.05
CA GLY A 46 -14.93 21.34 42.03
C GLY A 46 -16.20 20.50 42.20
N GLY A 47 -16.62 20.33 43.44
CA GLY A 47 -17.83 19.66 43.94
C GLY A 47 -17.90 19.92 45.45
N PHE A 48 -19.05 19.72 46.10
CA PHE A 48 -19.39 20.28 47.42
C PHE A 48 -18.24 20.31 48.47
N PRO A 49 -18.06 21.41 49.24
CA PRO A 49 -17.01 21.52 50.24
C PRO A 49 -17.04 20.38 51.28
N ILE A 50 -15.91 19.69 51.43
CA ILE A 50 -15.61 18.86 52.60
C ILE A 50 -15.66 19.78 53.84
N GLN A 51 -16.58 19.53 54.78
CA GLN A 51 -16.58 20.21 56.08
C GLN A 51 -15.58 19.56 57.04
N ASN A 52 -14.91 20.40 57.83
CA ASN A 52 -13.78 20.11 58.75
C ASN A 52 -12.45 19.81 58.05
N LYS A 53 -11.79 20.91 57.66
CA LYS A 53 -10.39 21.00 57.23
C LYS A 53 -9.45 20.70 58.40
N GLU A 54 -8.66 19.63 58.36
CA GLU A 54 -7.36 19.62 59.08
C GLU A 54 -6.41 18.47 58.70
N TYR A 55 -6.22 18.14 57.41
CA TYR A 55 -5.87 16.75 57.11
C TYR A 55 -4.81 16.49 56.05
N LEU A 56 -3.92 17.41 55.68
CA LEU A 56 -2.63 17.00 55.07
C LEU A 56 -1.57 18.06 55.40
N LYS A 57 -0.35 17.63 55.75
CA LYS A 57 0.79 18.56 55.92
C LYS A 57 1.18 19.24 54.59
N ASN A 58 0.92 18.58 53.46
CA ASN A 58 1.22 19.01 52.08
C ASN A 58 0.25 18.32 51.10
N GLU A 59 -0.15 18.97 50.00
CA GLU A 59 -1.05 18.46 48.94
C GLU A 59 -0.54 17.20 48.20
N ASN A 60 0.68 16.78 48.50
CA ASN A 60 1.38 15.64 47.91
C ASN A 60 1.68 14.54 48.93
N GLU A 61 1.13 14.56 50.14
CA GLU A 61 1.35 13.48 51.12
C GLU A 61 0.02 12.79 51.44
N PRO A 62 0.02 11.53 51.90
CA PRO A 62 1.08 10.53 51.77
C PRO A 62 1.35 10.07 50.32
N GLN A 63 2.61 9.71 50.00
CA GLN A 63 2.99 9.12 48.71
C GLN A 63 3.02 7.59 48.77
N PRO A 64 2.65 6.89 47.67
CA PRO A 64 2.85 5.44 47.55
C PRO A 64 4.34 5.11 47.41
N VAL A 65 4.70 3.85 47.70
CA VAL A 65 6.02 3.32 47.35
C VAL A 65 6.01 2.97 45.86
N ILE A 66 6.95 3.52 45.10
CA ILE A 66 7.00 3.34 43.64
C ILE A 66 8.10 2.35 43.28
N THR A 67 7.75 1.28 42.57
CA THR A 67 8.68 0.27 42.06
C THR A 67 8.56 0.10 40.55
N GLU A 68 9.69 -0.02 39.84
CA GLU A 68 9.73 -0.36 38.42
C GLU A 68 9.76 -1.87 38.24
N HIS A 69 8.96 -2.37 37.30
CA HIS A 69 8.87 -3.77 36.92
C HIS A 69 9.11 -3.91 35.40
N PRO A 70 9.86 -4.94 34.96
CA PRO A 70 10.07 -5.17 33.54
C PRO A 70 8.78 -5.61 32.85
N ALA A 71 8.52 -5.15 31.62
CA ALA A 71 7.33 -5.54 30.86
C ALA A 71 7.20 -7.05 30.63
N SER A 72 8.31 -7.80 30.67
CA SER A 72 8.33 -9.26 30.55
C SER A 72 7.53 -9.98 31.64
N ASP A 73 7.28 -9.33 32.77
CA ASP A 73 6.51 -9.90 33.88
C ASP A 73 4.99 -9.91 33.57
N PHE A 74 4.58 -9.24 32.49
CA PHE A 74 3.19 -8.97 32.14
C PHE A 74 2.84 -9.45 30.72
N THR A 75 1.55 -9.62 30.42
CA THR A 75 1.06 -9.99 29.08
C THR A 75 0.59 -8.77 28.30
N LEU A 76 1.52 -7.85 28.04
CA LEU A 76 1.24 -6.65 27.26
C LEU A 76 1.08 -6.97 25.76
N PRO A 77 0.24 -6.20 25.02
CA PRO A 77 0.15 -6.26 23.57
C PRO A 77 1.51 -6.13 22.89
N LYS A 78 1.69 -6.77 21.72
CA LYS A 78 2.97 -6.74 20.96
C LYS A 78 3.45 -5.33 20.65
N GLU A 79 2.53 -4.37 20.50
CA GLU A 79 2.82 -2.95 20.30
C GLU A 79 3.60 -2.30 21.46
N TYR A 80 3.48 -2.84 22.68
CA TYR A 80 4.17 -2.36 23.89
C TYR A 80 5.32 -3.28 24.32
N SER A 81 5.99 -3.92 23.37
CA SER A 81 7.08 -4.88 23.66
C SER A 81 8.30 -4.25 24.36
N LYS A 82 8.39 -2.91 24.37
CA LYS A 82 9.47 -2.15 25.01
C LYS A 82 9.01 -1.45 26.29
N ALA A 83 7.76 -1.64 26.71
CA ALA A 83 7.18 -0.87 27.78
C ALA A 83 7.92 -1.04 29.13
N LYS A 84 7.72 -0.08 30.00
CA LYS A 84 8.09 -0.15 31.42
C LYS A 84 6.83 -0.02 32.26
N VAL A 85 6.74 -0.77 33.37
CA VAL A 85 5.58 -0.74 34.25
C VAL A 85 6.01 -0.23 35.62
N TYR A 86 5.37 0.83 36.09
CA TYR A 86 5.59 1.40 37.41
C TYR A 86 4.42 1.03 38.32
N LYS A 87 4.70 0.31 39.41
CA LYS A 87 3.72 0.00 40.45
C LYS A 87 3.83 1.04 41.55
N LEU A 88 2.76 1.80 41.76
CA LEU A 88 2.59 2.71 42.88
C LEU A 88 1.83 1.94 43.96
N ASP A 89 2.53 1.45 44.98
CA ASP A 89 2.01 0.62 46.06
C ASP A 89 1.54 1.49 47.23
N PHE A 90 0.23 1.50 47.45
CA PHE A 90 -0.44 2.27 48.51
C PHE A 90 -0.60 1.46 49.80
N THR A 91 -0.36 0.14 49.79
CA THR A 91 -0.51 -0.73 50.99
C THR A 91 0.47 -0.38 52.10
N GLN A 92 1.56 0.31 51.76
CA GLN A 92 2.58 0.77 52.69
C GLN A 92 2.17 2.01 53.48
N ILE A 93 1.12 2.72 53.04
CA ILE A 93 0.49 3.79 53.82
C ILE A 93 -0.36 3.09 54.87
N THR A 94 0.15 2.97 56.09
CA THR A 94 -0.47 2.14 57.14
C THR A 94 -1.26 2.93 58.17
N GLY A 95 -1.00 4.23 58.34
CA GLY A 95 -1.70 5.08 59.30
C GLY A 95 -3.15 5.35 58.90
N ASP A 96 -4.10 5.12 59.82
CA ASP A 96 -5.53 5.30 59.56
C ASP A 96 -5.88 6.75 59.16
N GLN A 97 -5.23 7.73 59.80
CA GLN A 97 -5.36 9.15 59.47
C GLN A 97 -4.77 9.45 58.09
N GLU A 98 -3.59 8.92 57.74
CA GLU A 98 -2.94 9.15 56.43
C GLU A 98 -3.73 8.54 55.28
N LYS A 99 -4.26 7.32 55.47
CA LYS A 99 -5.16 6.65 54.52
C LYS A 99 -6.43 7.47 54.30
N TYR A 100 -7.01 7.99 55.40
CA TYR A 100 -8.17 8.86 55.34
C TYR A 100 -7.83 10.14 54.59
N ASP A 101 -6.75 10.81 54.94
CA ASP A 101 -6.29 12.08 54.40
C ASP A 101 -6.01 12.03 52.88
N ALA A 102 -5.35 10.98 52.39
CA ALA A 102 -5.16 10.71 50.96
C ALA A 102 -6.40 10.15 50.25
N ARG A 103 -7.50 9.93 50.97
CA ARG A 103 -8.75 9.35 50.46
C ARG A 103 -8.51 8.03 49.71
N VAL A 104 -7.60 7.22 50.26
CA VAL A 104 -7.33 5.83 49.84
C VAL A 104 -8.40 4.88 50.40
N VAL A 105 -9.19 5.33 51.41
CA VAL A 105 -10.28 4.62 52.14
C VAL A 105 -11.62 5.38 52.16
N GLY A 106 -12.76 4.68 51.96
CA GLY A 106 -14.13 5.23 52.11
C GLY A 106 -15.26 4.68 51.18
N GLY A 107 -16.44 5.31 51.14
CA GLY A 107 -17.52 5.00 50.19
C GLY A 107 -17.92 6.20 49.33
N ASN A 108 -18.28 6.01 48.05
CA ASN A 108 -18.80 7.10 47.22
C ASN A 108 -20.29 7.30 47.49
N VAL A 109 -20.70 8.53 47.78
CA VAL A 109 -22.11 8.87 48.02
C VAL A 109 -22.60 9.92 47.04
N LEU A 110 -23.84 9.75 46.58
CA LEU A 110 -24.46 10.57 45.52
C LEU A 110 -25.18 11.81 46.05
N SER A 111 -25.38 11.92 47.37
CA SER A 111 -26.12 13.04 47.97
C SER A 111 -25.31 13.71 49.07
N GLN A 112 -25.43 15.03 49.17
CA GLN A 112 -24.79 15.77 50.25
C GLN A 112 -25.32 15.36 51.63
N ALA A 113 -26.58 14.94 51.73
CA ALA A 113 -27.14 14.39 52.96
C ALA A 113 -26.48 13.05 53.35
N SER A 114 -26.16 12.20 52.38
CA SER A 114 -25.39 10.97 52.62
C SER A 114 -23.95 11.27 52.99
N LEU A 115 -23.31 12.24 52.31
CA LEU A 115 -21.95 12.69 52.63
C LEU A 115 -21.81 13.19 54.07
N LEU A 116 -22.82 13.90 54.56
CA LEU A 116 -22.86 14.41 55.93
C LEU A 116 -23.13 13.32 56.99
N ASN A 117 -23.75 12.21 56.61
CA ASN A 117 -24.19 11.15 57.52
C ASN A 117 -23.39 9.85 57.41
N THR A 118 -22.53 9.71 56.40
CA THR A 118 -21.67 8.55 56.18
C THR A 118 -20.22 8.97 56.45
N PRO A 119 -19.69 8.66 57.64
CA PRO A 119 -18.29 8.91 57.95
C PRO A 119 -17.39 8.33 56.86
N LEU A 120 -16.30 9.05 56.53
CA LEU A 120 -15.29 8.59 55.57
C LEU A 120 -15.79 8.48 54.11
N SER A 121 -16.91 9.11 53.72
CA SER A 121 -17.41 9.08 52.33
C SER A 121 -16.90 10.23 51.44
N THR A 122 -16.86 10.01 50.13
CA THR A 122 -16.47 10.98 49.09
C THR A 122 -17.60 11.22 48.09
N ASP A 123 -17.58 12.35 47.38
CA ASP A 123 -18.53 12.62 46.29
C ASP A 123 -18.14 11.85 45.01
N SER A 124 -19.14 11.27 44.36
CA SER A 124 -19.05 10.68 43.02
C SER A 124 -18.49 11.61 41.93
N GLN A 125 -18.64 12.93 42.09
CA GLN A 125 -18.32 13.92 41.06
C GLN A 125 -16.94 14.56 41.27
N TYR A 126 -15.86 13.77 41.35
CA TYR A 126 -14.43 14.15 41.48
C TYR A 126 -13.82 13.90 42.87
N ASN A 127 -12.85 12.97 42.94
CA ASN A 127 -12.00 12.77 44.13
C ASN A 127 -10.79 13.75 44.18
N GLY A 128 -10.60 14.58 43.14
CA GLY A 128 -9.56 15.63 43.13
C GLY A 128 -8.10 15.13 43.11
N SER A 129 -7.88 13.83 42.95
CA SER A 129 -6.55 13.23 42.87
C SER A 129 -6.04 13.07 41.43
N TRP A 130 -4.72 13.09 41.24
CA TRP A 130 -4.05 12.82 39.94
C TRP A 130 -2.60 12.37 40.12
N ILE A 131 -2.05 11.73 39.10
CA ILE A 131 -0.61 11.41 39.03
C ILE A 131 0.07 12.39 38.07
N SER A 132 1.22 12.92 38.46
CA SER A 132 2.14 13.62 37.56
C SER A 132 3.44 12.85 37.38
N TYR A 133 4.05 12.96 36.22
CA TYR A 133 5.38 12.41 35.96
C TYR A 133 6.07 13.19 34.84
N ASP A 134 7.41 13.14 34.85
CA ASP A 134 8.27 13.70 33.82
C ASP A 134 8.80 12.56 32.95
N TYR A 135 8.80 12.74 31.63
CA TYR A 135 9.36 11.76 30.69
C TYR A 135 9.99 12.44 29.48
N LYS A 136 10.80 11.70 28.73
CA LYS A 136 11.45 12.19 27.51
C LYS A 136 11.07 11.33 26.31
N PRO A 137 10.09 11.74 25.48
CA PRO A 137 9.72 10.97 24.30
C PRO A 137 10.88 10.96 23.31
N LYS A 138 11.08 9.84 22.62
CA LYS A 138 11.98 9.76 21.46
C LYS A 138 11.23 10.17 20.22
N ILE A 139 11.94 10.68 19.21
CA ILE A 139 11.30 11.09 17.95
C ILE A 139 10.65 9.92 17.20
N SER A 140 11.14 8.70 17.44
CA SER A 140 10.59 7.46 16.90
C SER A 140 9.31 7.01 17.60
N ASP A 141 9.02 7.57 18.78
CA ASP A 141 7.90 7.12 19.60
C ASP A 141 6.59 7.70 19.02
N PRO A 142 5.57 6.86 18.79
CA PRO A 142 4.26 7.34 18.39
C PRO A 142 3.69 8.33 19.43
N TYR A 143 3.26 9.52 18.96
CA TYR A 143 2.55 10.49 19.80
C TYR A 143 1.05 10.28 19.72
N GLY A 144 0.32 10.59 20.79
CA GLY A 144 -1.13 10.42 20.85
C GLY A 144 -1.64 10.09 22.24
N THR A 145 -2.94 9.81 22.34
CA THR A 145 -3.60 9.44 23.59
C THR A 145 -3.91 7.94 23.57
N TYR A 146 -3.41 7.22 24.57
CA TYR A 146 -3.45 5.77 24.67
C TYR A 146 -4.29 5.35 25.87
N SER A 147 -5.39 4.67 25.59
CA SER A 147 -6.21 4.01 26.63
C SER A 147 -5.52 2.77 27.16
N ASP A 148 -5.98 2.26 28.30
CA ASP A 148 -5.51 1.00 28.90
C ASP A 148 -4.04 0.99 29.31
N LEU A 149 -3.42 2.15 29.57
CA LEU A 149 -2.04 2.24 30.07
C LEU A 149 -1.94 2.63 31.54
N MET A 150 -3.07 2.84 32.21
CA MET A 150 -3.12 3.11 33.65
C MET A 150 -4.26 2.30 34.29
N TRP A 151 -3.91 1.53 35.32
CA TRP A 151 -4.80 0.55 35.93
C TRP A 151 -4.74 0.60 37.46
N VAL A 152 -5.83 0.26 38.12
CA VAL A 152 -5.94 0.24 39.59
C VAL A 152 -6.19 -1.17 40.09
N GLU A 153 -5.39 -1.60 41.05
CA GLU A 153 -5.73 -2.72 41.93
C GLU A 153 -6.52 -2.19 43.12
N TYR A 154 -7.75 -2.68 43.25
CA TYR A 154 -8.55 -2.47 44.45
C TYR A 154 -8.37 -3.65 45.41
N ASN A 155 -8.37 -3.36 46.70
CA ASN A 155 -8.44 -4.35 47.76
C ASN A 155 -9.80 -5.02 47.70
N ALA A 156 -9.79 -6.32 47.47
CA ALA A 156 -10.97 -7.16 47.31
C ALA A 156 -10.98 -8.28 48.35
N ASP A 157 -10.50 -8.02 49.58
CA ASP A 157 -10.50 -9.06 50.60
C ASP A 157 -11.93 -9.34 51.09
N THR A 158 -12.52 -10.41 50.56
CA THR A 158 -13.90 -10.86 50.79
C THR A 158 -14.14 -11.49 52.17
N ASN A 159 -13.23 -11.33 53.13
CA ASN A 159 -13.50 -11.77 54.49
C ASN A 159 -14.58 -10.86 55.08
N LYS A 160 -15.70 -11.45 55.52
CA LYS A 160 -16.88 -10.77 56.07
C LYS A 160 -16.62 -9.84 57.29
N ASP A 161 -15.38 -9.81 57.79
CA ASP A 161 -14.95 -9.02 58.94
C ASP A 161 -14.14 -7.76 58.55
N THR A 162 -14.07 -7.41 57.26
CA THR A 162 -13.59 -6.09 56.82
C THR A 162 -14.78 -5.15 56.61
N ASP A 163 -14.70 -3.93 57.14
CA ASP A 163 -15.82 -2.96 57.12
C ASP A 163 -16.20 -2.45 55.70
N TYR A 164 -15.49 -2.84 54.63
CA TYR A 164 -15.60 -2.21 53.29
C TYR A 164 -15.44 -3.19 52.10
N PRO A 165 -16.41 -4.08 51.80
CA PRO A 165 -16.35 -4.95 50.62
C PRO A 165 -16.64 -4.18 49.30
N VAL A 166 -15.86 -4.48 48.24
CA VAL A 166 -16.16 -4.00 46.87
C VAL A 166 -17.40 -4.73 46.35
N GLU A 167 -18.50 -4.01 46.15
CA GLU A 167 -19.77 -4.57 45.68
C GLU A 167 -19.83 -4.53 44.14
N TYR A 168 -19.96 -5.69 43.50
CA TYR A 168 -20.19 -5.81 42.05
C TYR A 168 -21.69 -5.78 41.76
N ARG A 169 -22.14 -4.88 40.87
CA ARG A 169 -23.55 -4.79 40.44
C ARG A 169 -23.67 -5.04 38.94
N GLU A 170 -24.21 -6.20 38.58
CA GLU A 170 -24.31 -6.69 37.20
C GLU A 170 -25.29 -5.87 36.31
N TYR A 171 -26.23 -5.10 36.90
CA TYR A 171 -27.37 -4.52 36.17
C TYR A 171 -27.48 -2.99 36.21
N GLU A 172 -26.51 -2.25 36.77
CA GLU A 172 -26.53 -0.77 36.75
C GLU A 172 -25.69 -0.23 35.59
N ASN A 173 -26.29 0.52 34.67
CA ASN A 173 -25.64 1.02 33.45
C ASN A 173 -24.48 2.02 33.68
N HIS A 174 -24.25 2.47 34.92
CA HIS A 174 -23.40 3.63 35.18
C HIS A 174 -22.30 3.45 36.23
N ASN A 175 -22.32 2.49 37.16
CA ASN A 175 -21.30 2.43 38.22
C ASN A 175 -20.61 1.06 38.32
N VAL A 176 -19.28 1.07 38.47
CA VAL A 176 -18.38 -0.09 38.70
C VAL A 176 -17.92 -0.84 37.43
N ARG A 177 -17.21 -0.17 36.51
CA ARG A 177 -16.52 -0.90 35.42
C ARG A 177 -15.18 -1.44 35.90
N LEU A 178 -15.21 -2.63 36.51
CA LEU A 178 -14.02 -3.46 36.68
C LEU A 178 -13.82 -4.30 35.41
N PHE A 179 -12.56 -4.54 35.06
CA PHE A 179 -12.17 -5.23 33.84
C PHE A 179 -11.31 -6.43 34.18
N GLU A 180 -11.37 -7.42 33.30
CA GLU A 180 -10.47 -8.57 33.37
C GLU A 180 -9.03 -8.07 33.29
N ASP A 181 -8.16 -8.63 34.14
CA ASP A 181 -6.73 -8.34 34.12
C ASP A 181 -6.05 -9.01 32.91
N LYS A 182 -6.35 -8.48 31.72
CA LYS A 182 -5.83 -8.95 30.43
C LYS A 182 -4.30 -8.89 30.33
N TYR A 183 -3.67 -8.05 31.15
CA TYR A 183 -2.22 -7.86 31.17
C TYR A 183 -1.53 -8.62 32.29
N LYS A 184 -2.29 -9.34 33.13
CA LYS A 184 -1.79 -10.07 34.29
C LYS A 184 -0.96 -9.18 35.24
N LEU A 185 -1.38 -7.93 35.42
CA LEU A 185 -0.75 -6.95 36.32
C LEU A 185 -0.75 -7.44 37.78
N LEU A 186 -1.74 -8.25 38.14
CA LEU A 186 -1.87 -8.88 39.47
C LEU A 186 -1.04 -10.18 39.62
N GLY A 187 -0.28 -10.58 38.60
CA GLY A 187 0.53 -11.80 38.62
C GLY A 187 -0.32 -13.08 38.69
N LYS A 188 0.01 -13.98 39.63
CA LYS A 188 -0.82 -15.18 39.91
C LYS A 188 -2.08 -14.75 40.67
N ASN A 189 -3.03 -14.12 39.97
CA ASN A 189 -4.31 -13.63 40.51
C ASN A 189 -5.16 -14.77 41.11
N PRO A 190 -4.97 -15.16 42.38
CA PRO A 190 -5.45 -16.44 42.88
C PRO A 190 -6.91 -16.35 43.36
N LYS A 191 -7.42 -15.13 43.49
CA LYS A 191 -8.76 -14.79 43.97
C LYS A 191 -9.67 -14.31 42.83
N GLY A 192 -9.22 -14.36 41.56
CA GLY A 192 -10.00 -13.86 40.42
C GLY A 192 -10.34 -12.37 40.51
N LYS A 193 -9.45 -11.57 41.12
CA LYS A 193 -9.63 -10.12 41.30
C LYS A 193 -9.73 -9.43 39.93
N TRP A 194 -10.62 -8.46 39.83
CA TRP A 194 -10.77 -7.59 38.66
C TRP A 194 -10.10 -6.24 38.94
N ILE A 195 -9.65 -5.54 37.89
CA ILE A 195 -8.91 -4.27 38.00
C ILE A 195 -9.67 -3.11 37.37
N GLY A 196 -9.48 -1.89 37.88
CA GLY A 196 -10.07 -0.68 37.31
C GLY A 196 -9.22 -0.12 36.16
N ARG A 197 -9.87 0.43 35.13
CA ARG A 197 -9.19 1.25 34.09
C ARG A 197 -9.29 2.73 34.45
N MET A 198 -8.23 3.47 34.16
CA MET A 198 -8.17 4.91 34.38
C MET A 198 -8.09 5.70 33.08
N ASP A 199 -8.06 7.03 33.22
CA ASP A 199 -7.90 7.97 32.10
C ASP A 199 -6.68 7.60 31.23
N PRO A 200 -6.78 7.84 29.91
CA PRO A 200 -5.72 7.50 29.00
C PRO A 200 -4.45 8.32 29.26
N ILE A 201 -3.31 7.75 28.90
CA ILE A 201 -2.01 8.44 28.94
C ILE A 201 -1.82 9.16 27.61
N THR A 202 -1.43 10.44 27.66
CA THR A 202 -1.08 11.20 26.46
C THR A 202 0.44 11.31 26.31
N ILE A 203 0.94 10.73 25.22
CA ILE A 203 2.33 10.88 24.77
C ILE A 203 2.40 12.07 23.82
N LEU A 204 3.21 13.06 24.19
CA LEU A 204 3.47 14.26 23.42
C LEU A 204 4.70 14.04 22.53
N PRO A 205 4.80 14.74 21.38
CA PRO A 205 5.98 14.68 20.55
C PRO A 205 7.20 15.26 21.29
N THR A 206 8.40 14.78 20.94
CA THR A 206 9.65 15.40 21.39
C THR A 206 9.72 16.86 20.91
N GLU A 207 9.87 17.83 21.82
CA GLU A 207 10.14 19.22 21.43
C GLU A 207 11.58 19.34 20.91
N GLU A 208 11.78 19.13 19.62
CA GLU A 208 13.10 19.26 18.99
C GLU A 208 13.02 19.73 17.52
N LEU A 209 14.02 20.52 17.09
CA LEU A 209 14.33 20.72 15.69
C LEU A 209 15.34 19.64 15.29
N THR A 210 14.94 18.72 14.43
CA THR A 210 15.79 17.64 13.95
C THR A 210 16.17 17.80 12.50
N VAL A 211 17.38 17.34 12.19
CA VAL A 211 17.88 17.18 10.84
C VAL A 211 18.30 15.74 10.71
N SER A 212 17.74 15.01 9.75
CA SER A 212 18.10 13.61 9.53
C SER A 212 18.58 13.37 8.11
N SER A 213 19.63 12.57 8.02
CA SER A 213 20.17 12.10 6.75
C SER A 213 19.75 10.67 6.52
N SER A 214 19.20 10.41 5.35
CA SER A 214 18.83 9.06 4.95
C SER A 214 19.20 8.83 3.50
N ALA A 215 19.39 7.57 3.12
CA ALA A 215 19.65 7.22 1.73
C ALA A 215 18.97 5.93 1.31
N LYS A 216 18.69 5.84 0.01
CA LYS A 216 18.24 4.63 -0.69
C LYS A 216 18.98 4.51 -2.01
N LYS A 217 18.97 3.32 -2.62
CA LYS A 217 19.36 3.22 -4.03
C LYS A 217 18.31 3.90 -4.91
N GLU A 218 18.74 4.37 -6.07
CA GLU A 218 17.85 5.04 -7.01
C GLU A 218 16.65 4.16 -7.40
N GLN A 219 16.90 2.87 -7.68
CA GLN A 219 15.91 1.87 -8.06
C GLN A 219 15.05 1.37 -6.88
N GLU A 220 15.40 1.72 -5.64
CA GLU A 220 14.60 1.33 -4.48
C GLU A 220 13.35 2.20 -4.35
N VAL A 221 12.27 1.60 -3.84
CA VAL A 221 11.04 2.33 -3.54
C VAL A 221 11.23 3.34 -2.40
N ASP A 222 10.40 4.39 -2.35
CA ASP A 222 10.57 5.51 -1.40
C ASP A 222 10.49 5.11 0.08
N SER A 223 9.87 3.99 0.43
CA SER A 223 9.86 3.49 1.82
C SER A 223 11.24 2.97 2.29
N MET A 224 12.22 2.84 1.39
CA MET A 224 13.53 2.27 1.66
C MET A 224 14.61 3.28 2.07
N TYR A 225 14.25 4.55 2.31
CA TYR A 225 15.19 5.50 2.92
C TYR A 225 15.63 5.00 4.29
N ARG A 226 16.95 4.96 4.52
CA ARG A 226 17.55 4.48 5.78
C ARG A 226 18.37 5.59 6.42
N THR A 227 18.00 5.95 7.64
CA THR A 227 18.87 6.69 8.58
C THR A 227 19.72 5.67 9.33
N TYR A 228 21.00 5.95 9.52
CA TYR A 228 21.94 5.02 10.13
C TYR A 228 21.74 4.91 11.64
N VAL A 229 21.69 3.68 12.13
CA VAL A 229 21.74 3.35 13.56
C VAL A 229 23.01 2.57 13.83
N ARG A 230 23.87 3.12 14.68
CA ARG A 230 25.16 2.51 15.02
C ARG A 230 24.98 1.08 15.51
N GLY A 231 25.79 0.16 14.98
CA GLY A 231 25.71 -1.27 15.28
C GLY A 231 24.57 -2.04 14.58
N ASN A 232 23.66 -1.36 13.87
CA ASN A 232 22.62 -2.02 13.09
C ASN A 232 23.00 -2.07 11.59
N PRO A 233 23.49 -3.21 11.07
CA PRO A 233 23.93 -3.32 9.68
C PRO A 233 22.80 -3.14 8.66
N GLU A 234 21.53 -3.28 9.06
CA GLU A 234 20.39 -3.11 8.15
C GLU A 234 20.05 -1.66 7.83
N THR A 235 20.55 -0.75 8.65
CA THR A 235 20.44 0.70 8.40
C THR A 235 21.55 1.23 7.50
N VAL A 236 22.51 0.39 7.12
CA VAL A 236 23.55 0.73 6.16
C VAL A 236 22.99 0.57 4.75
N MET A 237 22.88 1.68 4.03
CA MET A 237 22.48 1.67 2.64
C MET A 237 23.59 1.04 1.80
N LYS A 238 23.23 0.03 1.00
CA LYS A 238 24.18 -0.69 0.14
C LYS A 238 24.05 -0.14 -1.27
N MET A 239 25.15 0.29 -1.85
CA MET A 239 25.18 0.90 -3.18
C MET A 239 26.33 0.35 -4.01
N ARG A 240 26.26 0.61 -5.31
CA ARG A 240 27.36 0.36 -6.23
C ARG A 240 27.76 1.59 -7.03
N ARG A 241 26.79 2.35 -7.54
CA ARG A 241 27.03 3.51 -8.40
C ARG A 241 26.30 4.74 -7.89
N GLU A 242 24.98 4.69 -7.81
CA GLU A 242 24.16 5.84 -7.46
C GLU A 242 23.26 5.52 -6.26
N ALA A 243 22.93 6.56 -5.51
CA ALA A 243 21.96 6.54 -4.43
C ALA A 243 21.21 7.87 -4.39
N ASN A 244 19.95 7.86 -3.96
CA ASN A 244 19.29 9.10 -3.56
C ASN A 244 19.59 9.35 -2.10
N TYR A 245 20.18 10.50 -1.80
CA TYR A 245 20.31 11.04 -0.47
C TYR A 245 19.12 11.95 -0.16
N LYS A 246 18.61 11.88 1.07
CA LYS A 246 17.55 12.74 1.59
C LYS A 246 18.02 13.38 2.88
N LEU A 247 17.96 14.70 2.91
CA LEU A 247 18.10 15.51 4.11
C LEU A 247 16.70 16.00 4.50
N ARG A 248 16.25 15.65 5.70
CA ARG A 248 14.94 16.07 6.23
C ARG A 248 15.14 17.02 7.41
N VAL A 249 14.43 18.14 7.41
CA VAL A 249 14.43 19.12 8.52
C VAL A 249 13.02 19.17 9.09
N GLN A 250 12.87 18.91 10.38
CA GLN A 250 11.57 18.91 11.06
C GLN A 250 11.63 19.74 12.33
N ASN A 251 10.66 20.63 12.53
CA ASN A 251 10.55 21.38 13.78
C ASN A 251 9.30 20.94 14.55
N PHE A 252 9.50 20.30 15.70
CA PHE A 252 8.43 19.98 16.64
C PHE A 252 8.49 20.83 17.92
N THR A 253 9.36 21.84 17.95
CA THR A 253 9.43 22.78 19.07
C THR A 253 8.31 23.80 18.98
N SER A 254 7.86 24.27 20.14
CA SER A 254 6.97 25.44 20.26
C SER A 254 7.63 26.76 19.83
N ASN A 255 8.96 26.79 19.69
CA ASN A 255 9.72 27.99 19.35
C ASN A 255 10.04 28.07 17.84
N PRO A 256 9.72 29.19 17.16
CA PRO A 256 10.15 29.41 15.78
C PRO A 256 11.67 29.48 15.66
N VAL A 257 12.22 28.81 14.65
CA VAL A 257 13.64 28.90 14.28
C VAL A 257 13.78 30.00 13.23
N THR A 258 14.39 31.12 13.62
CA THR A 258 14.47 32.34 12.80
C THR A 258 15.63 32.33 11.82
N GLU A 259 16.71 31.64 12.15
CA GLU A 259 17.85 31.39 11.25
C GLU A 259 18.26 29.92 11.34
N PHE A 260 18.52 29.31 10.20
CA PHE A 260 18.91 27.91 10.12
C PHE A 260 19.87 27.67 8.94
N SER A 261 20.96 26.97 9.22
CA SER A 261 21.92 26.50 8.22
C SER A 261 22.32 25.08 8.54
N VAL A 262 22.27 24.19 7.57
CA VAL A 262 22.73 22.80 7.71
C VAL A 262 23.87 22.53 6.75
N TYR A 263 24.90 21.86 7.25
CA TYR A 263 26.15 21.56 6.58
C TYR A 263 26.35 20.06 6.55
N PHE A 264 26.78 19.51 5.43
CA PHE A 264 27.04 18.07 5.29
C PHE A 264 28.13 17.80 4.24
N PRO A 265 28.95 16.76 4.48
CA PRO A 265 29.99 16.38 3.54
C PRO A 265 29.42 15.63 2.33
N ILE A 266 30.14 15.72 1.21
CA ILE A 266 30.14 14.71 0.15
C ILE A 266 31.44 13.92 0.34
N PRO A 267 31.38 12.69 0.90
CA PRO A 267 32.55 11.95 1.36
C PRO A 267 33.68 11.86 0.33
N LYS A 268 34.91 12.17 0.74
CA LYS A 268 36.14 11.93 -0.05
C LYS A 268 37.07 11.04 0.76
N VAL A 269 37.66 10.05 0.10
CA VAL A 269 38.56 9.07 0.72
C VAL A 269 39.63 9.76 1.56
N ASP A 270 39.93 9.16 2.71
CA ASP A 270 40.90 9.62 3.70
C ASP A 270 40.60 10.94 4.42
N GLN A 271 39.56 11.69 4.03
CA GLN A 271 39.14 12.86 4.80
C GLN A 271 38.49 12.45 6.13
N ASP A 272 38.86 13.15 7.20
CA ASP A 272 38.33 13.02 8.55
C ASP A 272 37.99 14.41 9.09
N TRP A 273 36.71 14.69 9.26
CA TRP A 273 36.21 16.00 9.69
C TRP A 273 35.88 16.00 11.19
N GLY A 274 36.42 15.02 11.93
CA GLY A 274 36.20 14.83 13.36
C GLY A 274 34.94 14.03 13.67
N ASN A 275 34.88 13.51 14.90
CA ASN A 275 33.85 12.55 15.34
C ASN A 275 32.40 13.05 15.19
N THR A 276 32.19 14.37 15.16
CA THR A 276 30.86 14.96 14.95
C THR A 276 30.35 14.73 13.54
N ILE A 277 31.19 14.78 12.51
CA ILE A 277 30.78 14.52 11.12
C ILE A 277 31.09 13.09 10.73
N ASN A 278 32.22 12.55 11.21
CA ASN A 278 32.76 11.22 10.95
C ASN A 278 32.70 10.33 12.21
N PRO A 279 31.50 9.92 12.68
CA PRO A 279 31.37 9.18 13.94
C PRO A 279 32.06 7.80 13.94
N GLU A 280 32.45 7.29 12.78
CA GLU A 280 33.20 6.04 12.63
C GLU A 280 34.56 6.24 11.93
N GLY A 281 35.09 7.46 11.95
CA GLY A 281 36.40 7.83 11.41
C GLY A 281 36.38 8.19 9.92
N LYS A 282 37.59 8.27 9.36
CA LYS A 282 37.83 8.75 7.99
C LYS A 282 37.02 8.01 6.92
N PHE A 283 36.65 8.72 5.87
CA PHE A 283 35.97 8.13 4.72
C PHE A 283 36.87 7.15 3.97
N GLN A 284 36.27 6.08 3.46
CA GLN A 284 36.96 4.94 2.86
C GLN A 284 36.91 4.95 1.33
N TYR A 285 36.02 5.75 0.74
CA TYR A 285 35.87 5.89 -0.71
C TYR A 285 35.23 7.23 -1.07
N ASN A 286 35.36 7.62 -2.35
CA ASN A 286 34.82 8.87 -2.88
C ASN A 286 33.34 8.74 -3.25
N ASN A 287 32.53 9.61 -2.69
CA ASN A 287 31.25 9.99 -3.21
C ASN A 287 31.37 11.25 -4.07
N VAL A 288 30.43 11.43 -5.00
CA VAL A 288 30.41 12.55 -5.94
C VAL A 288 29.00 13.09 -6.12
N LEU A 289 28.89 14.39 -6.34
CA LEU A 289 27.70 14.96 -6.97
C LEU A 289 27.94 14.98 -8.48
N ARG A 290 26.89 14.76 -9.27
CA ARG A 290 26.95 14.88 -10.74
C ARG A 290 26.33 16.19 -11.24
N HIS A 291 25.51 16.80 -10.41
CA HIS A 291 24.81 18.06 -10.65
C HIS A 291 24.36 18.66 -9.31
N GLY A 292 23.69 19.81 -9.36
CA GLY A 292 23.08 20.43 -8.20
C GLY A 292 21.96 19.58 -7.59
N LEU A 293 21.48 19.97 -6.40
CA LEU A 293 20.43 19.27 -5.69
C LEU A 293 19.13 19.34 -6.51
N SER A 294 18.57 18.18 -6.85
CA SER A 294 17.44 18.06 -7.79
C SER A 294 16.10 18.44 -7.17
N ARG A 295 15.94 18.26 -5.85
CA ARG A 295 14.74 18.66 -5.11
C ARG A 295 15.12 19.43 -3.86
N VAL A 296 14.97 20.75 -3.92
CA VAL A 296 15.21 21.67 -2.80
C VAL A 296 13.87 22.32 -2.41
N PRO A 297 13.45 22.24 -1.13
CA PRO A 297 12.22 22.88 -0.69
C PRO A 297 12.26 24.41 -0.84
N LYS A 298 11.11 25.02 -1.11
CA LYS A 298 10.98 26.48 -1.15
C LYS A 298 11.42 27.08 0.19
N GLY A 299 12.10 28.22 0.15
CA GLY A 299 12.66 28.88 1.33
C GLY A 299 14.07 28.44 1.70
N PHE A 300 14.63 27.44 1.00
CA PHE A 300 16.04 27.08 1.14
C PHE A 300 16.89 27.53 -0.06
N ARG A 301 18.13 27.94 0.22
CA ARG A 301 19.20 28.14 -0.77
C ARG A 301 20.31 27.13 -0.52
N VAL A 302 20.91 26.63 -1.59
CA VAL A 302 21.98 25.61 -1.55
C VAL A 302 23.28 26.22 -2.04
N TYR A 303 24.36 25.91 -1.34
CA TYR A 303 25.71 26.33 -1.67
C TYR A 303 26.69 25.18 -1.63
N TYR A 304 27.71 25.26 -2.48
CA TYR A 304 28.73 24.25 -2.67
C TYR A 304 30.12 24.84 -2.46
N ALA A 305 30.99 24.07 -1.80
CA ALA A 305 32.42 24.33 -1.75
C ALA A 305 33.19 23.09 -2.25
N LYS A 306 34.32 23.35 -2.91
CA LYS A 306 35.13 22.34 -3.61
C LYS A 306 36.47 22.18 -2.90
N ASN A 307 36.93 20.93 -2.76
CA ASN A 307 38.23 20.58 -2.18
C ASN A 307 38.52 21.20 -0.80
N VAL A 308 37.51 21.30 0.06
CA VAL A 308 37.64 21.84 1.42
C VAL A 308 38.27 20.80 2.35
N GLU A 309 39.08 21.22 3.30
CA GLU A 309 39.56 20.37 4.41
C GLU A 309 39.08 21.00 5.72
N PRO A 310 37.79 20.83 6.06
CA PRO A 310 37.21 21.59 7.16
C PRO A 310 37.75 21.08 8.48
N THR A 311 38.01 22.02 9.38
CA THR A 311 38.40 21.74 10.75
C THR A 311 37.16 21.57 11.63
N ALA A 312 37.33 21.05 12.84
CA ALA A 312 36.26 20.95 13.84
C ALA A 312 35.83 22.32 14.44
N HIS A 313 36.28 23.43 13.85
CA HIS A 313 35.87 24.81 14.17
C HIS A 313 34.66 25.20 13.32
N TYR A 314 33.50 24.65 13.67
CA TYR A 314 32.24 24.79 12.93
C TYR A 314 31.81 26.25 12.75
N GLU A 315 32.18 27.10 13.70
CA GLU A 315 31.97 28.55 13.69
C GLU A 315 32.58 29.26 12.46
N ASN A 316 33.62 28.67 11.84
CA ASN A 316 34.32 29.25 10.70
C ASN A 316 33.86 28.67 9.35
N TRP A 317 32.92 27.72 9.33
CA TRP A 317 32.50 27.07 8.09
C TRP A 317 31.83 28.01 7.09
N ASP A 318 31.29 29.13 7.55
CA ASP A 318 30.76 30.16 6.65
C ASP A 318 31.85 30.98 5.95
N ASP A 319 33.11 30.94 6.42
CA ASP A 319 34.25 31.63 5.81
C ASP A 319 34.78 30.93 4.55
N GLU A 320 34.32 29.70 4.29
CA GLU A 320 34.67 28.95 3.08
C GLU A 320 34.21 29.65 1.78
N SER A 321 34.85 29.30 0.66
CA SER A 321 34.45 29.81 -0.65
C SER A 321 33.21 29.09 -1.17
N TRP A 322 32.04 29.69 -0.95
CA TRP A 322 30.74 29.14 -1.31
C TRP A 322 30.26 29.61 -2.68
N THR A 323 29.85 28.67 -3.53
CA THR A 323 29.11 28.95 -4.77
C THR A 323 27.65 28.54 -4.61
N GLU A 324 26.72 29.47 -4.79
CA GLU A 324 25.29 29.16 -4.78
C GLU A 324 24.91 28.30 -5.98
N GLN A 325 23.96 27.36 -5.80
CA GLN A 325 23.46 26.49 -6.87
C GLN A 325 22.99 27.25 -8.13
N GLY A 326 22.40 28.44 -8.00
CA GLY A 326 22.01 29.25 -9.16
C GLY A 326 23.18 29.73 -10.03
N ALA A 327 24.39 29.76 -9.48
CA ALA A 327 25.61 30.20 -10.14
C ALA A 327 26.46 29.04 -10.70
N THR A 328 25.97 27.79 -10.66
CA THR A 328 26.72 26.61 -11.13
C THR A 328 26.39 26.18 -12.56
N SER A 329 25.65 26.99 -13.33
CA SER A 329 25.24 26.65 -14.70
C SER A 329 26.42 26.41 -15.66
N GLY A 330 27.59 26.98 -15.39
CA GLY A 330 28.83 26.77 -16.16
C GLY A 330 29.76 25.68 -15.63
N TRP A 331 29.37 24.94 -14.58
CA TRP A 331 30.23 23.94 -13.96
C TRP A 331 30.38 22.68 -14.82
N SER A 332 31.61 22.20 -14.89
CA SER A 332 31.96 20.94 -15.56
C SER A 332 31.68 19.73 -14.67
N PRO A 333 31.66 18.49 -15.21
CA PRO A 333 31.62 17.29 -14.40
C PRO A 333 32.77 17.19 -13.37
N SER A 334 33.96 17.73 -13.70
CA SER A 334 35.08 17.82 -12.75
C SER A 334 34.81 18.78 -11.60
N ASP A 335 34.10 19.89 -11.82
CA ASP A 335 33.73 20.81 -10.75
C ASP A 335 32.79 20.13 -9.75
N TRP A 336 31.77 19.42 -10.26
CA TRP A 336 30.84 18.66 -9.42
C TRP A 336 31.54 17.53 -8.65
N LYS A 337 32.48 16.83 -9.30
CA LYS A 337 33.30 15.80 -8.65
C LYS A 337 34.19 16.38 -7.54
N ALA A 338 34.65 17.62 -7.66
CA ALA A 338 35.46 18.32 -6.66
C ALA A 338 34.64 18.83 -5.47
N VAL A 339 33.31 18.91 -5.57
CA VAL A 339 32.45 19.24 -4.42
C VAL A 339 32.62 18.19 -3.34
N ASN A 340 32.99 18.66 -2.15
CA ASN A 340 33.06 17.84 -0.95
C ASN A 340 32.31 18.45 0.24
N PHE A 341 31.84 19.69 0.12
CA PHE A 341 31.10 20.36 1.18
C PHE A 341 29.87 21.08 0.64
N VAL A 342 28.72 20.86 1.29
CA VAL A 342 27.44 21.45 0.92
C VAL A 342 26.82 22.11 2.14
N LYS A 343 26.23 23.29 1.96
CA LYS A 343 25.33 23.88 2.96
C LYS A 343 23.99 24.26 2.37
N MET A 344 22.96 24.14 3.19
CA MET A 344 21.60 24.57 2.87
C MET A 344 21.13 25.56 3.92
N VAL A 345 20.69 26.73 3.49
CA VAL A 345 20.37 27.88 4.36
C VAL A 345 18.90 28.23 4.20
N TRP A 346 18.20 28.36 5.32
CA TRP A 346 16.84 28.87 5.35
C TRP A 346 16.85 30.39 5.15
N VAL A 347 16.18 30.84 4.09
CA VAL A 347 15.94 32.27 3.78
C VAL A 347 14.47 32.65 3.87
N GLY A 348 13.60 31.67 4.09
CA GLY A 348 12.16 31.84 4.14
C GLY A 348 11.53 32.19 2.79
N THR A 349 10.21 32.37 2.82
CA THR A 349 9.40 32.84 1.69
C THR A 349 8.73 34.16 2.05
N VAL A 350 7.84 34.67 1.21
CA VAL A 350 7.09 35.90 1.52
C VAL A 350 6.25 35.70 2.79
N ASP A 351 5.54 34.57 2.87
CA ASP A 351 4.55 34.30 3.93
C ASP A 351 5.10 33.43 5.07
N HIS A 352 6.29 32.84 4.89
CA HIS A 352 6.88 31.90 5.86
C HIS A 352 8.33 32.26 6.15
N LYS A 353 8.57 33.07 7.19
CA LYS A 353 9.90 33.64 7.50
C LYS A 353 10.76 32.79 8.42
N ALA A 354 10.15 31.97 9.26
CA ALA A 354 10.83 31.09 10.22
C ALA A 354 10.41 29.64 9.97
N ILE A 355 11.24 28.68 10.42
CA ILE A 355 10.83 27.27 10.48
C ILE A 355 10.02 27.11 11.78
N VAL A 356 8.72 26.87 11.68
CA VAL A 356 7.78 26.84 12.81
C VAL A 356 7.37 25.41 13.16
N ASN A 357 6.67 25.24 14.28
CA ASN A 357 6.16 23.94 14.71
C ASN A 357 5.38 23.24 13.57
N GLN A 358 5.63 21.95 13.42
CA GLN A 358 5.08 21.04 12.40
C GLN A 358 5.62 21.23 10.97
N ASP A 359 6.54 22.17 10.74
CA ASP A 359 7.24 22.24 9.46
C ASP A 359 8.05 20.96 9.20
N ASP A 360 7.97 20.46 7.96
CA ASP A 360 8.71 19.28 7.48
C ASP A 360 9.20 19.52 6.05
N TYR A 361 10.51 19.69 5.92
CA TYR A 361 11.18 19.97 4.65
C TYR A 361 12.07 18.81 4.25
N GLN A 362 11.99 18.39 2.99
CA GLN A 362 12.79 17.29 2.45
C GLN A 362 13.56 17.74 1.22
N ALA A 363 14.89 17.82 1.35
CA ALA A 363 15.78 17.95 0.20
C ALA A 363 16.23 16.56 -0.25
N VAL A 364 16.10 16.27 -1.54
CA VAL A 364 16.49 14.97 -2.13
C VAL A 364 17.42 15.23 -3.32
N PHE A 365 18.50 14.47 -3.40
CA PHE A 365 19.48 14.58 -4.48
C PHE A 365 20.26 13.30 -4.70
N ASP A 366 20.90 13.23 -5.86
CA ASP A 366 21.64 12.06 -6.29
C ASP A 366 23.09 12.14 -5.78
N LEU A 367 23.49 11.07 -5.11
CA LEU A 367 24.82 10.88 -4.55
C LEU A 367 25.45 9.67 -5.25
N GLY A 368 26.44 9.96 -6.08
CA GLY A 368 27.20 8.95 -6.80
C GLY A 368 28.37 8.41 -6.01
N VAL A 369 28.90 7.30 -6.50
CA VAL A 369 30.25 6.80 -6.20
C VAL A 369 31.13 7.16 -7.40
N ASP A 370 32.36 7.61 -7.12
CA ASP A 370 33.33 7.88 -8.18
C ASP A 370 33.63 6.64 -9.04
N GLU A 371 33.93 6.83 -10.32
CA GLU A 371 34.18 5.74 -11.28
C GLU A 371 35.50 5.00 -11.02
N GLY A 372 36.42 5.62 -10.27
CA GLY A 372 37.75 5.08 -9.92
C GLY A 372 37.80 4.18 -8.68
N VAL A 373 36.67 3.62 -8.24
CA VAL A 373 36.62 2.80 -7.02
C VAL A 373 37.43 1.51 -7.19
N ALA A 374 38.39 1.33 -6.29
CA ALA A 374 39.26 0.17 -6.28
C ALA A 374 38.57 -1.07 -5.67
N LYS A 375 39.04 -2.27 -6.01
CA LYS A 375 38.41 -3.53 -5.56
C LYS A 375 38.47 -3.69 -4.05
N GLU A 376 39.53 -3.21 -3.42
CA GLU A 376 39.78 -3.18 -1.97
C GLU A 376 38.81 -2.25 -1.20
N GLN A 377 38.12 -1.35 -1.91
CA GLN A 377 37.08 -0.49 -1.33
C GLN A 377 35.71 -1.18 -1.28
N MET A 378 35.54 -2.33 -1.95
CA MET A 378 34.30 -3.12 -1.88
C MET A 378 34.10 -3.65 -0.45
N GLY A 379 32.91 -3.44 0.11
CA GLY A 379 32.57 -3.76 1.50
C GLY A 379 33.00 -2.69 2.51
N LYS A 380 33.69 -1.63 2.07
CA LYS A 380 33.97 -0.47 2.92
C LYS A 380 32.74 0.40 3.06
N LYS A 381 32.64 1.07 4.20
CA LYS A 381 31.50 1.88 4.61
C LYS A 381 31.95 3.31 4.92
N ASN A 382 31.22 4.29 4.41
CA ASN A 382 31.28 5.68 4.85
C ASN A 382 30.11 5.92 5.82
N VAL A 383 30.36 6.58 6.95
CA VAL A 383 29.33 7.05 7.88
C VAL A 383 29.51 8.54 8.07
N TRP A 384 28.47 9.32 7.86
CA TRP A 384 28.49 10.75 8.11
C TRP A 384 27.14 11.27 8.58
N GLN A 385 27.17 12.41 9.26
CA GLN A 385 25.97 13.11 9.69
C GLN A 385 26.04 14.60 9.36
N PRO A 386 24.89 15.26 9.22
CA PRO A 386 24.85 16.69 9.02
C PRO A 386 25.08 17.38 10.37
N TYR A 387 25.61 18.60 10.31
CA TYR A 387 25.74 19.47 11.48
C TYR A 387 25.10 20.81 11.14
N PHE A 388 24.30 21.36 12.05
CA PHE A 388 23.47 22.51 11.73
C PHE A 388 23.48 23.56 12.82
N LEU A 389 23.43 24.81 12.38
CA LEU A 389 23.23 25.98 13.21
C LEU A 389 21.72 26.27 13.24
N ARG A 390 21.18 26.41 14.44
CA ARG A 390 19.81 26.91 14.65
C ARG A 390 19.83 28.12 15.57
N LYS A 391 18.97 29.09 15.25
CA LYS A 391 18.73 30.26 16.08
C LYS A 391 17.25 30.37 16.42
N TYR A 392 16.98 30.49 17.70
CA TYR A 392 15.71 30.93 18.26
C TYR A 392 15.83 32.38 18.70
N THR A 393 14.73 33.01 19.09
CA THR A 393 14.70 34.41 19.55
C THR A 393 15.78 34.74 20.58
N ASN A 394 16.05 33.81 21.51
CA ASN A 394 16.94 34.05 22.66
C ASN A 394 18.17 33.12 22.70
N SER A 395 18.37 32.26 21.69
CA SER A 395 19.48 31.31 21.72
C SER A 395 19.96 30.95 20.32
N THR A 396 21.25 30.61 20.25
CA THR A 396 21.90 30.11 19.04
C THR A 396 22.72 28.91 19.43
N SER A 397 22.58 27.81 18.68
CA SER A 397 23.24 26.56 19.02
C SER A 397 23.59 25.76 17.77
N TRP A 398 24.73 25.10 17.81
CA TRP A 398 25.10 24.07 16.86
C TRP A 398 24.67 22.70 17.36
N VAL A 399 24.13 21.86 16.46
CA VAL A 399 23.56 20.56 16.80
C VAL A 399 23.89 19.55 15.70
N SER A 400 24.20 18.32 16.08
CA SER A 400 24.35 17.20 15.15
C SER A 400 23.00 16.64 14.75
N GLY A 401 22.82 16.41 13.45
CA GLY A 401 21.70 15.64 12.95
C GLY A 401 21.96 14.13 12.97
N GLU A 402 20.98 13.37 12.49
CA GLU A 402 21.06 11.92 12.44
C GLU A 402 21.93 11.44 11.27
N PRO A 403 22.81 10.44 11.47
CA PRO A 403 23.74 9.98 10.46
C PRO A 403 23.09 9.17 9.33
N VAL A 404 23.80 9.09 8.22
CA VAL A 404 23.60 8.07 7.20
C VAL A 404 24.88 7.25 7.05
N ALA A 405 24.72 6.00 6.59
CA ALA A 405 25.83 5.14 6.25
C ALA A 405 25.60 4.53 4.87
N ALA A 406 26.66 4.54 4.07
CA ALA A 406 26.67 3.92 2.75
C ALA A 406 27.82 2.91 2.68
N MET A 407 27.57 1.75 2.08
CA MET A 407 28.56 0.69 1.88
C MET A 407 28.61 0.24 0.43
N LEU A 408 29.81 0.13 -0.12
CA LEU A 408 30.01 -0.38 -1.47
C LEU A 408 29.78 -1.90 -1.51
N SER A 409 28.89 -2.34 -2.39
CA SER A 409 28.54 -3.75 -2.54
C SER A 409 28.58 -4.17 -4.00
N SER A 410 29.16 -5.34 -4.27
CA SER A 410 29.37 -5.84 -5.64
C SER A 410 28.33 -6.86 -6.10
N GLY A 411 27.39 -7.25 -5.23
CA GLY A 411 26.38 -8.25 -5.51
C GLY A 411 25.40 -7.79 -6.58
N ILE A 412 25.10 -8.70 -7.51
CA ILE A 412 24.24 -8.48 -8.66
C ILE A 412 23.29 -9.64 -8.83
N ILE A 413 22.08 -9.31 -9.28
CA ILE A 413 21.12 -10.25 -9.85
C ILE A 413 20.71 -9.67 -11.21
N LYS A 414 20.88 -10.45 -12.26
CA LYS A 414 20.55 -10.04 -13.63
C LYS A 414 19.96 -11.21 -14.40
N GLY A 415 19.22 -10.89 -15.46
CA GLY A 415 18.64 -11.89 -16.33
C GLY A 415 18.06 -11.27 -17.58
N THR A 416 17.54 -12.12 -18.45
CA THR A 416 16.77 -11.68 -19.62
C THR A 416 15.37 -12.26 -19.57
N VAL A 417 14.37 -11.43 -19.85
CA VAL A 417 13.03 -11.89 -20.18
C VAL A 417 12.90 -12.00 -21.69
N TRP A 418 12.54 -13.18 -22.18
CA TRP A 418 12.37 -13.43 -23.61
C TRP A 418 10.95 -13.90 -23.91
N VAL A 419 10.58 -13.83 -25.17
CA VAL A 419 9.31 -14.34 -25.68
C VAL A 419 9.53 -15.75 -26.21
N ASP A 420 9.04 -16.73 -25.46
CA ASP A 420 8.89 -18.10 -25.92
C ASP A 420 7.75 -18.13 -26.96
N GLN A 421 8.12 -18.33 -28.22
CA GLN A 421 7.15 -18.35 -29.29
C GLN A 421 6.45 -19.71 -29.30
N ASN A 422 5.21 -19.77 -28.80
CA ASN A 422 4.36 -20.98 -28.82
C ASN A 422 4.30 -21.69 -30.20
N VAL A 423 4.54 -20.92 -31.27
CA VAL A 423 4.49 -21.33 -32.67
C VAL A 423 5.67 -22.24 -33.08
N ASN A 424 6.77 -22.34 -32.31
CA ASN A 424 7.89 -23.26 -32.60
C ASN A 424 7.63 -24.72 -32.19
N GLY A 425 6.51 -25.00 -31.51
CA GLY A 425 6.13 -26.36 -31.12
C GLY A 425 6.91 -26.93 -29.93
N ALA A 426 7.54 -26.12 -29.08
CA ALA A 426 8.14 -26.61 -27.84
C ALA A 426 8.12 -25.57 -26.72
N LEU A 427 7.06 -25.56 -25.91
CA LEU A 427 7.14 -25.06 -24.52
C LEU A 427 8.13 -25.96 -23.76
N ASN A 428 9.43 -25.69 -23.87
CA ASN A 428 10.51 -26.53 -23.34
C ASN A 428 11.39 -25.76 -22.33
N GLY A 429 11.05 -24.49 -22.05
CA GLY A 429 11.81 -23.64 -21.15
C GLY A 429 13.23 -23.32 -21.62
N LYS A 430 13.51 -23.47 -22.92
CA LYS A 430 14.77 -23.11 -23.57
C LYS A 430 14.55 -21.85 -24.39
N ARG A 431 15.54 -20.96 -24.40
CA ARG A 431 15.57 -19.81 -25.30
C ARG A 431 16.20 -20.23 -26.62
N ASP A 432 15.40 -20.33 -27.67
CA ASP A 432 15.86 -20.73 -29.00
C ASP A 432 16.38 -19.54 -29.82
N ALA A 433 17.21 -19.83 -30.84
CA ALA A 433 17.76 -18.80 -31.70
C ALA A 433 16.63 -18.10 -32.48
N GLY A 434 16.58 -16.76 -32.42
CA GLY A 434 15.53 -15.97 -33.06
C GLY A 434 14.36 -15.60 -32.14
N GLU A 435 14.31 -16.12 -30.92
CA GLU A 435 13.30 -15.69 -29.95
C GLU A 435 13.52 -14.25 -29.48
N GLU A 436 12.45 -13.46 -29.55
CA GLU A 436 12.46 -12.04 -29.28
C GLU A 436 12.73 -11.74 -27.81
N ALA A 437 13.34 -10.58 -27.56
CA ALA A 437 13.40 -9.99 -26.24
C ALA A 437 12.01 -9.48 -25.79
N ALA A 438 11.68 -9.65 -24.51
CA ALA A 438 10.47 -9.07 -23.92
C ALA A 438 10.81 -7.76 -23.21
N ALA A 439 10.62 -6.62 -23.89
CA ALA A 439 10.88 -5.29 -23.35
C ALA A 439 9.70 -4.76 -22.51
N GLY A 440 9.97 -3.89 -21.53
CA GLY A 440 8.96 -3.24 -20.70
C GLY A 440 8.28 -4.15 -19.67
N VAL A 441 8.79 -5.37 -19.46
CA VAL A 441 8.25 -6.32 -18.48
C VAL A 441 8.69 -5.89 -17.08
N THR A 442 7.75 -5.88 -16.13
CA THR A 442 8.02 -5.51 -14.74
C THR A 442 8.72 -6.66 -14.01
N VAL A 443 9.86 -6.34 -13.38
CA VAL A 443 10.66 -7.25 -12.56
C VAL A 443 10.90 -6.62 -11.20
N GLN A 444 10.49 -7.31 -10.15
CA GLN A 444 10.56 -6.85 -8.77
C GLN A 444 11.56 -7.68 -7.97
N LEU A 445 12.32 -7.03 -7.09
CA LEU A 445 13.24 -7.67 -6.16
C LEU A 445 12.75 -7.49 -4.73
N TYR A 446 12.58 -8.61 -4.03
CA TYR A 446 12.17 -8.66 -2.64
C TYR A 446 13.32 -9.12 -1.73
N ASP A 447 13.38 -8.55 -0.52
CA ASP A 447 14.17 -9.05 0.60
C ASP A 447 13.39 -10.16 1.31
N VAL A 448 13.98 -11.34 1.49
CA VAL A 448 13.30 -12.54 2.03
C VAL A 448 13.89 -12.97 3.38
N LYS A 449 14.33 -12.01 4.21
CA LYS A 449 14.75 -12.33 5.58
C LYS A 449 13.65 -13.02 6.39
N ASP A 450 12.43 -12.53 6.26
CA ASP A 450 11.24 -13.20 6.75
C ASP A 450 10.49 -13.77 5.55
N SER A 451 10.58 -15.09 5.35
CA SER A 451 9.87 -15.77 4.27
C SER A 451 8.35 -15.61 4.34
N ALA A 452 7.79 -15.31 5.53
CA ALA A 452 6.37 -15.02 5.69
C ALA A 452 5.99 -13.62 5.20
N ASN A 453 6.92 -12.66 5.27
CA ASN A 453 6.67 -11.26 4.90
C ASN A 453 7.82 -10.67 4.04
N PRO A 454 7.97 -11.10 2.77
CA PRO A 454 8.96 -10.53 1.87
C PRO A 454 8.69 -9.02 1.64
N VAL A 455 9.75 -8.22 1.68
CA VAL A 455 9.66 -6.76 1.52
C VAL A 455 10.15 -6.35 0.14
N LEU A 456 9.32 -5.65 -0.64
CA LEU A 456 9.72 -5.10 -1.94
C LEU A 456 10.86 -4.10 -1.75
N LYS A 457 12.00 -4.34 -2.41
CA LYS A 457 13.15 -3.42 -2.40
C LYS A 457 13.16 -2.55 -3.64
N GLU A 458 13.18 -3.19 -4.81
CA GLU A 458 13.41 -2.55 -6.10
C GLU A 458 12.43 -3.05 -7.13
N GLU A 459 12.08 -2.19 -8.08
CA GLU A 459 11.29 -2.50 -9.25
C GLU A 459 11.99 -1.93 -10.48
N VAL A 460 12.16 -2.76 -11.49
CA VAL A 460 12.74 -2.37 -12.78
C VAL A 460 11.85 -2.86 -13.90
N THR A 461 11.98 -2.24 -15.07
CA THR A 461 11.41 -2.75 -16.30
C THR A 461 12.53 -3.26 -17.21
N THR A 462 12.28 -4.32 -17.94
CA THR A 462 13.25 -4.85 -18.90
C THR A 462 13.52 -3.86 -20.02
N ASP A 463 14.77 -3.77 -20.46
CA ASP A 463 15.17 -2.92 -21.57
C ASP A 463 14.72 -3.49 -22.94
N THR A 464 15.12 -2.83 -24.04
CA THR A 464 14.80 -3.28 -25.41
C THR A 464 15.35 -4.67 -25.76
N ASN A 465 16.35 -5.15 -25.03
CA ASN A 465 16.92 -6.49 -25.17
C ASN A 465 16.33 -7.49 -24.16
N GLY A 466 15.31 -7.08 -23.40
CA GLY A 466 14.67 -7.89 -22.38
C GLY A 466 15.52 -8.02 -21.12
N ALA A 467 16.64 -7.30 -21.02
CA ALA A 467 17.55 -7.43 -19.89
C ALA A 467 17.01 -6.69 -18.68
N TYR A 468 17.18 -7.29 -17.50
CA TYR A 468 16.94 -6.63 -16.21
C TYR A 468 18.17 -6.82 -15.31
N ARG A 469 18.37 -5.88 -14.38
CA ARG A 469 19.54 -5.90 -13.51
C ARG A 469 19.30 -5.15 -12.19
N PHE A 470 19.68 -5.80 -11.10
CA PHE A 470 19.77 -5.24 -9.76
C PHE A 470 21.23 -5.24 -9.30
N GLU A 471 21.71 -4.12 -8.76
CA GLU A 471 23.10 -3.92 -8.32
C GLU A 471 23.19 -3.50 -6.86
N GLY A 472 24.41 -3.49 -6.30
CA GLY A 472 24.62 -3.00 -4.94
C GLY A 472 24.01 -3.94 -3.89
N LEU A 473 23.87 -5.22 -4.24
CA LEU A 473 23.27 -6.24 -3.37
C LEU A 473 24.35 -6.88 -2.48
N VAL A 474 23.89 -7.49 -1.38
CA VAL A 474 24.76 -8.30 -0.52
C VAL A 474 25.01 -9.64 -1.21
N ASN A 475 26.28 -9.97 -1.41
CA ASN A 475 26.69 -11.32 -1.79
C ASN A 475 27.03 -12.13 -0.52
N GLY A 476 26.82 -13.45 -0.52
CA GLY A 476 26.97 -14.37 0.61
C GLY A 476 28.34 -14.38 1.33
N ASN A 477 29.37 -13.74 0.76
CA ASN A 477 30.66 -13.53 1.44
C ASN A 477 30.69 -12.28 2.35
N TYR A 478 29.67 -11.43 2.30
CA TYR A 478 29.50 -10.31 3.24
C TYR A 478 28.50 -10.74 4.32
N THR A 479 28.87 -10.53 5.60
CA THR A 479 28.26 -11.04 6.84
C THR A 479 26.73 -10.99 7.00
N SER A 480 25.98 -10.36 6.09
CA SER A 480 24.51 -10.28 6.18
C SER A 480 23.75 -11.35 5.39
N GLY A 481 24.34 -12.13 4.48
CA GLY A 481 23.76 -13.37 3.95
C GLY A 481 22.33 -13.32 3.37
N ASN A 482 21.76 -12.14 3.12
CA ASN A 482 20.34 -11.97 2.83
C ASN A 482 19.97 -12.68 1.52
N ARG A 483 18.87 -13.44 1.56
CA ARG A 483 18.29 -14.12 0.40
C ARG A 483 17.28 -13.20 -0.28
N TYR A 484 17.32 -13.15 -1.60
CA TYR A 484 16.44 -12.33 -2.41
C TYR A 484 15.41 -13.19 -3.13
N LYS A 485 14.26 -12.61 -3.47
CA LYS A 485 13.27 -13.20 -4.37
C LYS A 485 13.03 -12.25 -5.53
N VAL A 486 13.26 -12.73 -6.73
CA VAL A 486 12.92 -12.01 -7.96
C VAL A 486 11.53 -12.46 -8.38
N VAL A 487 10.68 -11.52 -8.73
CA VAL A 487 9.33 -11.76 -9.24
C VAL A 487 9.19 -11.05 -10.58
N VAL A 488 8.77 -11.78 -11.60
CA VAL A 488 8.41 -11.22 -12.91
C VAL A 488 6.90 -11.26 -13.03
N THR A 489 6.30 -10.14 -13.41
CA THR A 489 4.86 -10.01 -13.64
C THR A 489 4.60 -9.90 -15.13
N ARG A 490 3.76 -10.79 -15.69
CA ARG A 490 3.40 -10.69 -17.12
C ARG A 490 2.42 -9.54 -17.33
N ASP A 491 2.52 -8.88 -18.48
CA ASP A 491 1.41 -8.10 -19.02
C ASP A 491 0.39 -9.05 -19.66
N ALA A 492 -0.80 -9.14 -19.06
CA ALA A 492 -1.83 -10.05 -19.51
C ALA A 492 -2.45 -9.70 -20.86
N ASN A 493 -2.27 -8.46 -21.33
CA ASN A 493 -2.72 -8.02 -22.65
C ASN A 493 -1.75 -8.47 -23.76
N THR A 494 -0.48 -8.67 -23.42
CA THR A 494 0.59 -8.97 -24.39
C THR A 494 0.98 -10.45 -24.38
N TYR A 495 0.97 -11.09 -23.22
CA TYR A 495 1.42 -12.47 -23.01
C TYR A 495 0.29 -13.29 -22.42
N SER A 496 0.15 -14.57 -22.76
CA SER A 496 -0.89 -15.45 -22.20
C SER A 496 -0.45 -16.21 -20.95
N SER A 497 0.84 -16.54 -20.84
CA SER A 497 1.39 -17.34 -19.73
C SER A 497 2.91 -17.23 -19.66
N PHE A 498 3.53 -17.92 -18.71
CA PHE A 498 4.96 -18.22 -18.73
C PHE A 498 5.22 -19.54 -19.45
N THR A 499 6.46 -19.76 -19.91
CA THR A 499 6.89 -21.09 -20.39
C THR A 499 7.15 -22.03 -19.22
N ILE A 500 7.29 -23.33 -19.52
CA ILE A 500 7.64 -24.33 -18.50
C ILE A 500 9.09 -24.17 -18.04
N ARG A 501 9.42 -24.66 -16.85
CA ARG A 501 10.81 -24.69 -16.39
C ARG A 501 11.66 -25.57 -17.30
N GLY A 502 12.87 -25.10 -17.60
CA GLY A 502 13.76 -25.78 -18.53
C GLY A 502 15.20 -25.28 -18.40
N VAL A 503 15.92 -25.27 -19.53
CA VAL A 503 17.34 -24.90 -19.58
C VAL A 503 17.57 -23.42 -19.22
N ASN A 504 16.74 -22.53 -19.76
CA ASN A 504 16.83 -21.09 -19.52
C ASN A 504 15.78 -20.60 -18.53
N MET A 505 14.57 -21.17 -18.55
CA MET A 505 13.47 -20.76 -17.66
C MET A 505 13.72 -21.34 -16.27
N VAL A 506 14.35 -20.55 -15.42
CA VAL A 506 14.74 -20.96 -14.06
C VAL A 506 13.69 -20.63 -13.01
N PHE A 507 12.77 -19.70 -13.31
CA PHE A 507 11.70 -19.23 -12.43
C PHE A 507 10.55 -20.22 -12.35
N THR A 508 9.80 -20.18 -11.25
CA THR A 508 8.59 -20.97 -11.06
C THR A 508 7.36 -20.07 -11.25
N PRO A 509 6.55 -20.30 -12.30
CA PRO A 509 5.27 -19.62 -12.48
C PRO A 509 4.27 -19.97 -11.37
N ASP A 510 3.43 -19.02 -11.00
CA ASP A 510 2.28 -19.27 -10.13
C ASP A 510 1.15 -20.02 -10.87
N SER A 511 0.17 -20.52 -10.12
CA SER A 511 -0.97 -21.24 -10.71
C SER A 511 -1.82 -20.37 -11.64
N SER A 512 -1.83 -19.05 -11.42
CA SER A 512 -2.57 -18.08 -12.24
C SER A 512 -1.85 -17.68 -13.52
N GLN A 513 -0.57 -18.05 -13.66
CA GLN A 513 0.33 -17.61 -14.72
C GLN A 513 0.49 -16.09 -14.83
N ASN A 514 0.18 -15.34 -13.76
CA ASN A 514 0.33 -13.89 -13.74
C ASN A 514 1.72 -13.48 -13.27
N THR A 515 2.33 -14.28 -12.40
CA THR A 515 3.68 -14.04 -11.91
C THR A 515 4.55 -15.29 -11.99
N ALA A 516 5.86 -15.10 -12.10
CA ALA A 516 6.84 -16.16 -11.91
C ALA A 516 7.92 -15.67 -10.95
N SER A 517 8.41 -16.55 -10.07
CA SER A 517 9.39 -16.14 -9.06
C SER A 517 10.55 -17.12 -8.89
N LEU A 518 11.67 -16.58 -8.40
CA LEU A 518 12.87 -17.33 -8.08
C LEU A 518 13.50 -16.75 -6.81
N GLU A 519 13.83 -17.61 -5.84
CA GLU A 519 14.72 -17.23 -4.75
C GLU A 519 16.19 -17.42 -5.14
N VAL A 520 16.99 -16.39 -4.91
CA VAL A 520 18.36 -16.27 -5.43
C VAL A 520 19.22 -15.47 -4.44
N SER A 521 20.50 -15.82 -4.37
CA SER A 521 21.52 -15.00 -3.71
C SER A 521 22.26 -14.17 -4.76
N ALA A 522 22.58 -12.93 -4.45
CA ALA A 522 23.32 -12.08 -5.37
C ALA A 522 24.74 -12.63 -5.58
N ALA A 523 25.16 -12.66 -6.85
CA ALA A 523 26.49 -13.10 -7.26
C ALA A 523 27.44 -11.90 -7.39
N PRO A 524 28.77 -12.07 -7.28
CA PRO A 524 29.70 -11.00 -7.64
C PRO A 524 29.61 -10.72 -9.14
N ASP A 525 29.79 -9.47 -9.55
CA ASP A 525 29.67 -9.01 -10.96
C ASP A 525 30.49 -9.78 -12.00
N LYS A 526 31.57 -10.42 -11.58
CA LYS A 526 32.41 -11.22 -12.47
C LYS A 526 31.78 -12.56 -12.85
N GLU A 527 30.75 -13.00 -12.14
CA GLU A 527 30.02 -14.21 -12.50
C GLU A 527 29.02 -13.88 -13.62
N GLU A 528 29.10 -14.65 -14.71
CA GLU A 528 28.18 -14.56 -15.85
C GLU A 528 26.85 -15.27 -15.59
N LYS A 529 26.39 -15.28 -14.34
CA LYS A 529 25.13 -15.93 -14.00
C LYS A 529 23.96 -15.08 -14.46
N SER A 530 23.12 -15.67 -15.31
CA SER A 530 21.87 -15.07 -15.81
C SER A 530 20.69 -15.87 -15.28
N TYR A 531 19.63 -15.17 -14.86
CA TYR A 531 18.40 -15.77 -14.37
C TYR A 531 17.27 -15.42 -15.33
N ASP A 532 17.04 -16.26 -16.32
CA ASP A 532 16.17 -15.87 -17.43
C ASP A 532 14.71 -16.29 -17.17
N VAL A 533 13.76 -15.55 -17.78
CA VAL A 533 12.31 -15.84 -17.76
C VAL A 533 11.69 -15.85 -19.15
N GLY A 534 10.97 -16.92 -19.50
CA GLY A 534 10.26 -17.04 -20.78
C GLY A 534 8.77 -16.72 -20.65
N LEU A 535 8.29 -15.80 -21.48
CA LEU A 535 6.87 -15.42 -21.60
C LEU A 535 6.28 -15.93 -22.91
N VAL A 536 5.05 -16.41 -22.87
CA VAL A 536 4.38 -17.01 -24.02
C VAL A 536 3.39 -16.01 -24.61
N LYS A 537 3.48 -15.75 -25.92
CA LYS A 537 2.47 -14.94 -26.63
C LYS A 537 1.12 -15.67 -26.69
N PRO A 538 -0.02 -14.94 -26.69
CA PRO A 538 -1.32 -15.52 -26.93
C PRO A 538 -1.36 -16.31 -28.24
N GLY A 539 -2.24 -17.31 -28.31
CA GLY A 539 -2.55 -17.97 -29.58
C GLY A 539 -3.08 -16.97 -30.60
N ILE A 540 -2.85 -17.23 -31.88
CA ILE A 540 -3.34 -16.44 -33.00
C ILE A 540 -4.82 -16.74 -33.16
N VAL A 541 -5.67 -15.75 -32.92
CA VAL A 541 -7.12 -15.89 -33.14
C VAL A 541 -7.44 -15.58 -34.60
N MET A 542 -8.18 -16.48 -35.27
CA MET A 542 -8.73 -16.22 -36.60
C MET A 542 -10.22 -16.55 -36.64
N ASP A 543 -10.99 -15.72 -37.34
CA ASP A 543 -12.43 -15.88 -37.45
C ASP A 543 -12.82 -17.07 -38.34
N ALA A 544 -13.96 -17.67 -38.01
CA ALA A 544 -14.63 -18.65 -38.84
C ALA A 544 -15.08 -18.05 -40.19
N PRO A 545 -15.30 -18.86 -41.25
CA PRO A 545 -15.99 -18.39 -42.44
C PRO A 545 -17.44 -18.03 -42.13
N ILE A 546 -17.96 -16.99 -42.79
CA ILE A 546 -19.40 -16.66 -42.74
C ILE A 546 -20.18 -17.77 -43.43
N VAL A 547 -21.23 -18.26 -42.79
CA VAL A 547 -22.16 -19.22 -43.39
C VAL A 547 -23.36 -18.46 -43.90
N HIS A 548 -23.63 -18.59 -45.20
CA HIS A 548 -24.71 -17.89 -45.85
C HIS A 548 -25.75 -18.87 -46.39
N LYS A 549 -26.98 -18.77 -45.90
CA LYS A 549 -28.07 -19.66 -46.30
C LYS A 549 -29.05 -18.94 -47.21
N LYS A 550 -29.32 -19.53 -48.38
CA LYS A 550 -30.37 -19.13 -49.32
C LYS A 550 -31.41 -20.25 -49.47
N VAL A 551 -32.67 -19.84 -49.63
CA VAL A 551 -33.79 -20.70 -50.00
C VAL A 551 -34.45 -20.15 -51.25
N THR A 552 -34.56 -20.97 -52.28
CA THR A 552 -35.24 -20.64 -53.54
C THR A 552 -36.59 -21.36 -53.60
N GLY A 553 -37.57 -20.77 -54.29
CA GLY A 553 -38.94 -21.29 -54.36
C GLY A 553 -39.96 -20.35 -53.69
N ALA A 554 -41.15 -20.24 -54.28
CA ALA A 554 -42.17 -19.31 -53.80
C ALA A 554 -42.80 -19.81 -52.48
N ASN A 555 -43.05 -18.88 -51.55
CA ASN A 555 -43.74 -19.13 -50.28
C ASN A 555 -43.08 -20.19 -49.37
N ALA A 556 -41.75 -20.27 -49.39
CA ALA A 556 -41.00 -21.15 -48.49
C ALA A 556 -41.26 -20.81 -47.01
N ARG A 557 -41.60 -21.84 -46.22
CA ARG A 557 -41.85 -21.70 -44.79
C ARG A 557 -40.52 -21.68 -44.03
N PRO A 558 -40.28 -20.74 -43.10
CA PRO A 558 -39.01 -20.70 -42.36
C PRO A 558 -38.69 -22.01 -41.65
N GLU A 559 -37.53 -22.59 -41.97
CA GLU A 559 -37.07 -23.88 -41.46
C GLU A 559 -35.71 -23.72 -40.76
N ASN A 560 -35.39 -24.63 -39.83
CA ASN A 560 -34.11 -24.61 -39.13
C ASN A 560 -33.06 -25.41 -39.90
N PHE A 561 -32.07 -24.72 -40.47
CA PHE A 561 -30.95 -25.33 -41.16
C PHE A 561 -29.76 -25.47 -40.22
N VAL A 562 -29.11 -26.64 -40.24
CA VAL A 562 -27.96 -26.96 -39.40
C VAL A 562 -26.74 -27.09 -40.28
N PHE A 563 -25.64 -26.46 -39.88
CA PHE A 563 -24.35 -26.54 -40.55
C PHE A 563 -23.35 -27.18 -39.60
N GLU A 564 -22.60 -28.14 -40.13
CA GLU A 564 -21.59 -28.86 -39.39
C GLU A 564 -20.20 -28.50 -39.92
N TRP A 565 -19.34 -28.09 -38.99
CA TRP A 565 -17.93 -27.86 -39.22
C TRP A 565 -17.16 -29.01 -38.59
N THR A 566 -16.40 -29.76 -39.38
CA THR A 566 -15.67 -30.96 -38.97
C THR A 566 -14.18 -30.75 -39.18
N ALA A 567 -13.35 -31.16 -38.22
CA ALA A 567 -11.91 -31.19 -38.40
C ALA A 567 -11.51 -32.26 -39.43
N ASP A 568 -10.47 -31.99 -40.24
CA ASP A 568 -9.90 -32.96 -41.20
C ASP A 568 -8.43 -33.23 -40.82
N PRO A 569 -8.18 -34.18 -39.89
CA PRO A 569 -6.84 -34.46 -39.39
C PRO A 569 -5.90 -35.02 -40.45
N ASP A 570 -6.42 -35.82 -41.38
CA ASP A 570 -5.61 -36.53 -42.39
C ASP A 570 -4.98 -35.57 -43.40
N HIS A 571 -5.63 -34.43 -43.66
CA HIS A 571 -5.12 -33.37 -44.54
C HIS A 571 -4.46 -32.23 -43.76
N SER A 572 -4.51 -32.26 -42.43
CA SER A 572 -3.82 -31.29 -41.57
C SER A 572 -2.35 -31.69 -41.40
N ALA A 573 -1.45 -30.72 -41.53
CA ALA A 573 -0.01 -30.92 -41.37
C ALA A 573 0.50 -30.12 -40.18
N LEU A 574 0.88 -30.83 -39.11
CA LEU A 574 1.44 -30.25 -37.89
C LEU A 574 2.90 -30.68 -37.73
N SER A 575 3.71 -29.82 -37.11
CA SER A 575 5.12 -30.12 -36.80
C SER A 575 5.25 -31.37 -35.91
N ALA A 576 6.30 -32.17 -36.17
CA ALA A 576 6.42 -33.56 -35.72
C ALA A 576 6.11 -33.82 -34.22
N GLY A 577 5.19 -34.76 -33.98
CA GLY A 577 4.89 -35.33 -32.66
C GLY A 577 3.59 -34.85 -31.98
N ARG A 578 2.67 -34.17 -32.67
CA ARG A 578 1.48 -33.53 -32.06
C ARG A 578 0.21 -33.68 -32.91
N SER A 579 -0.96 -33.73 -32.25
CA SER A 579 -2.27 -34.07 -32.84
C SER A 579 -3.39 -33.04 -32.53
N TYR A 580 -3.04 -31.81 -32.16
CA TYR A 580 -4.03 -30.82 -31.69
C TYR A 580 -4.64 -30.00 -32.83
N LEU A 581 -5.97 -30.05 -32.97
CA LEU A 581 -6.74 -29.21 -33.89
C LEU A 581 -7.70 -28.30 -33.09
N PRO A 582 -7.59 -26.96 -33.21
CA PRO A 582 -8.51 -26.05 -32.55
C PRO A 582 -9.92 -26.17 -33.15
N MET A 583 -10.95 -26.10 -32.31
CA MET A 583 -12.35 -26.06 -32.74
C MET A 583 -13.14 -24.96 -32.04
N PRO A 584 -14.25 -24.46 -32.63
CA PRO A 584 -15.02 -23.33 -32.08
C PRO A 584 -15.67 -23.61 -30.72
N ASN A 585 -15.93 -24.88 -30.42
CA ASN A 585 -16.55 -25.38 -29.18
C ASN A 585 -15.53 -25.91 -28.16
N GLY A 586 -14.22 -25.86 -28.44
CA GLY A 586 -13.18 -26.32 -27.53
C GLY A 586 -12.04 -27.06 -28.24
N LEU A 587 -11.09 -27.55 -27.45
CA LEU A 587 -9.92 -28.30 -27.93
C LEU A 587 -10.32 -29.73 -28.32
N ASN A 588 -9.84 -30.25 -29.45
CA ASN A 588 -10.01 -31.66 -29.87
C ASN A 588 -11.47 -32.14 -30.05
N ALA A 589 -12.41 -31.23 -30.28
CA ALA A 589 -13.73 -31.64 -30.78
C ALA A 589 -13.59 -32.16 -32.23
N GLU A 590 -14.37 -33.17 -32.60
CA GLU A 590 -14.36 -33.68 -33.98
C GLU A 590 -15.23 -32.80 -34.90
N SER A 591 -16.32 -32.26 -34.36
CA SER A 591 -17.20 -31.33 -35.07
C SER A 591 -17.80 -30.25 -34.15
N ALA A 592 -18.29 -29.19 -34.78
CA ALA A 592 -19.10 -28.15 -34.18
C ALA A 592 -20.30 -27.86 -35.09
N GLN A 593 -21.45 -27.54 -34.51
CA GLN A 593 -22.65 -27.22 -35.28
C GLN A 593 -23.18 -25.83 -34.95
N VAL A 594 -23.76 -25.18 -35.96
CA VAL A 594 -24.53 -23.94 -35.81
C VAL A 594 -25.84 -24.10 -36.56
N SER A 595 -26.90 -23.50 -36.05
CA SER A 595 -28.21 -23.54 -36.71
C SER A 595 -28.75 -22.14 -36.94
N LEU A 596 -29.55 -21.98 -37.98
CA LEU A 596 -30.25 -20.73 -38.27
C LEU A 596 -31.61 -21.03 -38.90
N GLN A 597 -32.63 -20.26 -38.50
CA GLN A 597 -33.97 -20.35 -39.09
C GLN A 597 -34.18 -19.28 -40.17
N THR A 598 -34.58 -19.71 -41.37
CA THR A 598 -34.95 -18.80 -42.48
C THR A 598 -35.84 -19.50 -43.51
N GLY A 599 -36.64 -18.73 -44.25
CA GLY A 599 -37.35 -19.18 -45.47
C GLY A 599 -36.90 -18.43 -46.73
N THR A 600 -35.90 -17.56 -46.58
CA THR A 600 -35.37 -16.70 -47.64
C THR A 600 -33.84 -16.73 -47.57
N GLU A 601 -33.18 -15.60 -47.31
CA GLU A 601 -31.74 -15.48 -47.20
C GLU A 601 -31.33 -15.02 -45.80
N LYS A 602 -30.31 -15.64 -45.19
CA LYS A 602 -29.79 -15.26 -43.86
C LYS A 602 -28.37 -15.79 -43.63
N GLU A 603 -27.59 -15.09 -42.81
CA GLU A 603 -26.22 -15.47 -42.46
C GLU A 603 -26.09 -15.88 -40.99
N THR A 604 -25.05 -16.67 -40.69
CA THR A 604 -24.59 -17.00 -39.33
C THR A 604 -23.07 -17.23 -39.35
N THR A 605 -22.45 -17.40 -38.18
CA THR A 605 -21.03 -17.74 -38.06
C THR A 605 -20.78 -18.67 -36.87
N PHE A 606 -19.69 -19.42 -36.94
CA PHE A 606 -19.12 -20.10 -35.77
C PHE A 606 -18.26 -19.13 -34.95
N ARG A 607 -17.85 -19.56 -33.75
CA ARG A 607 -16.86 -18.84 -32.94
C ARG A 607 -15.48 -18.90 -33.61
N SER A 608 -14.65 -17.90 -33.36
CA SER A 608 -13.26 -17.84 -33.85
C SER A 608 -12.41 -18.99 -33.28
N LEU A 609 -11.37 -19.36 -34.02
CA LEU A 609 -10.40 -20.38 -33.65
C LEU A 609 -9.14 -19.73 -33.07
N SER A 610 -8.51 -20.37 -32.08
CA SER A 610 -7.24 -19.92 -31.50
C SER A 610 -6.13 -20.93 -31.81
N PHE A 611 -5.15 -20.52 -32.60
CA PHE A 611 -4.02 -21.32 -33.04
C PHE A 611 -2.80 -21.02 -32.17
N THR A 612 -2.32 -22.01 -31.44
CA THR A 612 -1.17 -21.88 -30.54
C THR A 612 0.12 -22.42 -31.15
N GLN A 613 0.09 -22.94 -32.39
CA GLN A 613 1.20 -23.62 -33.06
C GLN A 613 1.22 -23.29 -34.55
N ALA A 614 2.40 -23.39 -35.18
CA ALA A 614 2.49 -23.37 -36.64
C ALA A 614 2.01 -24.71 -37.21
N GLY A 615 1.41 -24.64 -38.39
CA GLY A 615 0.87 -25.78 -39.08
C GLY A 615 -0.16 -25.38 -40.12
N THR A 616 -0.60 -26.39 -40.86
CA THR A 616 -1.73 -26.29 -41.78
C THR A 616 -2.90 -27.04 -41.16
N TYR A 617 -3.98 -26.32 -40.87
CA TYR A 617 -5.18 -26.83 -40.22
C TYR A 617 -6.32 -26.87 -41.24
N VAL A 618 -6.81 -28.07 -41.54
CA VAL A 618 -7.84 -28.29 -42.56
C VAL A 618 -9.15 -28.71 -41.90
N TYR A 619 -10.25 -28.15 -42.41
CA TYR A 619 -11.59 -28.43 -41.92
C TYR A 619 -12.59 -28.51 -43.07
N ARG A 620 -13.71 -29.20 -42.83
CA ARG A 620 -14.84 -29.31 -43.76
C ARG A 620 -16.10 -28.66 -43.19
N LEU A 621 -16.80 -27.89 -44.00
CA LEU A 621 -18.08 -27.28 -43.64
C LEU A 621 -19.17 -27.77 -44.60
N LYS A 622 -20.25 -28.33 -44.04
CA LYS A 622 -21.40 -28.86 -44.78
C LYS A 622 -22.73 -28.44 -44.14
N GLU A 623 -23.78 -28.44 -44.95
CA GLU A 623 -25.14 -28.42 -44.44
C GLU A 623 -25.61 -29.84 -44.11
N ILE A 624 -26.30 -29.99 -42.99
CA ILE A 624 -26.92 -31.24 -42.57
C ILE A 624 -28.35 -31.29 -43.12
N ASN A 625 -28.67 -32.37 -43.82
CA ASN A 625 -30.03 -32.65 -44.27
C ASN A 625 -30.88 -33.10 -43.06
N THR A 626 -31.70 -32.18 -42.55
CA THR A 626 -32.61 -32.43 -41.42
C THR A 626 -33.92 -33.11 -41.83
N GLY A 627 -34.14 -33.36 -43.12
CA GLY A 627 -35.30 -34.09 -43.64
C GLY A 627 -36.59 -33.27 -43.69
N ALA A 628 -36.51 -31.93 -43.71
CA ALA A 628 -37.71 -31.09 -43.76
C ALA A 628 -38.51 -31.31 -45.06
N ALA A 629 -39.83 -31.43 -44.92
CA ALA A 629 -40.70 -31.77 -46.04
C ALA A 629 -40.68 -30.70 -47.14
N ASN A 630 -40.56 -31.16 -48.38
CA ASN A 630 -40.53 -30.35 -49.60
C ASN A 630 -39.31 -29.42 -49.77
N TYR A 631 -38.24 -29.67 -49.01
CA TYR A 631 -36.94 -29.06 -49.22
C TYR A 631 -35.98 -30.04 -49.91
N THR A 632 -35.28 -29.55 -50.93
CA THR A 632 -34.06 -30.17 -51.46
C THR A 632 -32.86 -29.45 -50.88
N TYR A 633 -32.01 -30.18 -50.15
CA TYR A 633 -30.86 -29.64 -49.42
C TYR A 633 -29.63 -29.53 -50.32
N ASP A 634 -28.78 -28.54 -50.03
CA ASP A 634 -27.50 -28.34 -50.68
C ASP A 634 -26.47 -29.37 -50.16
N GLU A 635 -25.84 -30.10 -51.06
CA GLU A 635 -24.82 -31.11 -50.75
C GLU A 635 -23.38 -30.56 -50.85
N THR A 636 -23.24 -29.25 -51.13
CA THR A 636 -21.94 -28.58 -51.25
C THR A 636 -21.08 -28.79 -49.99
N SER A 637 -19.80 -29.09 -50.19
CA SER A 637 -18.80 -29.17 -49.13
C SER A 637 -17.75 -28.10 -49.35
N TYR A 638 -17.48 -27.31 -48.31
CA TYR A 638 -16.36 -26.37 -48.32
C TYR A 638 -15.17 -26.95 -47.57
N THR A 639 -13.98 -26.82 -48.13
CA THR A 639 -12.71 -27.09 -47.44
C THR A 639 -12.12 -25.76 -46.99
N ILE A 640 -11.88 -25.60 -45.70
CA ILE A 640 -11.29 -24.39 -45.13
C ILE A 640 -9.94 -24.74 -44.54
N THR A 641 -8.89 -24.05 -45.01
CA THR A 641 -7.52 -24.28 -44.57
C THR A 641 -6.96 -23.03 -43.91
N TYR A 642 -6.42 -23.18 -42.70
CA TYR A 642 -5.67 -22.15 -41.99
C TYR A 642 -4.20 -22.53 -42.00
N GLU A 643 -3.37 -21.67 -42.55
CA GLU A 643 -1.92 -21.81 -42.57
C GLU A 643 -1.31 -20.81 -41.58
N ILE A 644 -0.66 -21.34 -40.55
CA ILE A 644 0.05 -20.59 -39.53
C ILE A 644 1.54 -20.90 -39.67
N ARG A 645 2.36 -19.89 -39.98
CA ARG A 645 3.81 -20.06 -40.09
C ARG A 645 4.55 -18.90 -39.44
N ILE A 646 5.81 -19.14 -39.06
CA ILE A 646 6.75 -18.07 -38.72
C ILE A 646 7.65 -17.86 -39.93
N ASP A 647 7.82 -16.60 -40.32
CA ASP A 647 8.87 -16.23 -41.26
C ASP A 647 10.23 -16.32 -40.56
N GLU A 648 11.09 -17.24 -41.00
CA GLU A 648 12.37 -17.51 -40.33
C GLU A 648 13.37 -16.35 -40.40
N ALA A 649 13.23 -15.43 -41.36
CA ALA A 649 14.12 -14.29 -41.52
C ALA A 649 13.69 -13.08 -40.68
N THR A 650 12.38 -12.91 -40.49
CA THR A 650 11.79 -11.74 -39.81
C THR A 650 11.17 -12.07 -38.46
N HIS A 651 11.08 -13.35 -38.11
CA HIS A 651 10.40 -13.89 -36.92
C HIS A 651 8.93 -13.43 -36.76
N LYS A 652 8.32 -12.96 -37.85
CA LYS A 652 6.92 -12.54 -37.86
C LYS A 652 6.00 -13.73 -38.12
N THR A 653 4.90 -13.76 -37.40
CA THR A 653 3.80 -14.69 -37.67
C THR A 653 3.10 -14.32 -38.97
N ILE A 654 2.93 -15.30 -39.84
CA ILE A 654 2.15 -15.22 -41.06
C ILE A 654 0.93 -16.12 -40.88
N ARG A 655 -0.24 -15.55 -41.21
CA ARG A 655 -1.54 -16.20 -41.10
C ARG A 655 -2.27 -16.10 -42.45
N LYS A 656 -2.79 -17.22 -42.94
CA LYS A 656 -3.54 -17.28 -44.20
C LYS A 656 -4.72 -18.22 -44.05
N ARG A 657 -5.87 -17.82 -44.60
CA ARG A 657 -7.07 -18.64 -44.71
C ARG A 657 -7.41 -18.84 -46.19
N THR A 658 -7.71 -20.06 -46.60
CA THR A 658 -8.27 -20.38 -47.91
C THR A 658 -9.61 -21.10 -47.75
N ILE A 659 -10.50 -20.90 -48.72
CA ILE A 659 -11.82 -21.53 -48.78
C ILE A 659 -11.95 -22.12 -50.18
N GLU A 660 -12.18 -23.42 -50.25
CA GLU A 660 -12.36 -24.16 -51.50
C GLU A 660 -13.78 -24.76 -51.54
N ARG A 661 -14.42 -24.69 -52.70
CA ARG A 661 -15.70 -25.33 -52.98
C ARG A 661 -15.48 -26.40 -54.05
N GLY A 662 -15.28 -27.64 -53.62
CA GLY A 662 -14.75 -28.67 -54.52
C GLY A 662 -13.32 -28.31 -54.94
N GLU A 663 -13.07 -28.21 -56.25
CA GLU A 663 -11.76 -27.79 -56.80
C GLU A 663 -11.64 -26.26 -57.02
N GLU A 664 -12.71 -25.50 -56.76
CA GLU A 664 -12.73 -24.05 -56.96
C GLU A 664 -12.21 -23.30 -55.73
N LEU A 665 -11.12 -22.53 -55.89
CA LEU A 665 -10.60 -21.65 -54.84
C LEU A 665 -11.37 -20.32 -54.81
N LEU A 666 -12.01 -20.03 -53.67
CA LEU A 666 -12.76 -18.80 -53.45
C LEU A 666 -11.89 -17.72 -52.80
N PRO A 667 -12.22 -16.42 -53.00
CA PRO A 667 -11.61 -15.34 -52.23
C PRO A 667 -11.75 -15.58 -50.73
N ALA A 668 -10.71 -15.28 -49.94
CA ALA A 668 -10.66 -15.61 -48.50
C ALA A 668 -11.75 -14.93 -47.65
N ALA A 669 -12.36 -13.84 -48.14
CA ALA A 669 -13.47 -13.14 -47.50
C ALA A 669 -14.86 -13.63 -47.94
N SER A 670 -14.93 -14.64 -48.81
CA SER A 670 -16.21 -15.19 -49.30
C SER A 670 -16.98 -15.88 -48.18
N ALA A 671 -18.31 -15.72 -48.20
CA ALA A 671 -19.20 -16.54 -47.38
C ALA A 671 -19.38 -17.92 -48.01
N CYS A 672 -19.38 -18.96 -47.18
CA CYS A 672 -19.77 -20.31 -47.57
C CYS A 672 -21.29 -20.33 -47.79
N THR A 673 -21.72 -20.27 -49.06
CA THR A 673 -23.13 -20.15 -49.43
C THR A 673 -23.76 -21.52 -49.68
N PHE A 674 -24.88 -21.80 -49.04
CA PHE A 674 -25.68 -23.02 -49.23
C PHE A 674 -27.08 -22.64 -49.73
N THR A 675 -27.54 -23.25 -50.82
CA THR A 675 -28.82 -22.91 -51.47
C THR A 675 -29.76 -24.11 -51.52
N ASN A 676 -30.83 -24.08 -50.72
CA ASN A 676 -31.88 -25.09 -50.77
C ASN A 676 -33.01 -24.66 -51.68
N THR A 677 -33.71 -25.63 -52.27
CA THR A 677 -34.92 -25.37 -53.07
C THR A 677 -36.15 -25.88 -52.32
N TYR A 678 -37.19 -25.05 -52.21
CA TYR A 678 -38.49 -25.39 -51.65
C TYR A 678 -39.53 -25.54 -52.76
N VAL A 679 -40.34 -26.59 -52.69
CA VAL A 679 -41.48 -26.82 -53.59
C VAL A 679 -42.76 -26.91 -52.77
N ALA A 680 -43.74 -26.03 -53.00
CA ALA A 680 -44.99 -26.09 -52.26
C ALA A 680 -45.74 -27.42 -52.53
N PRO A 681 -46.30 -28.08 -51.49
CA PRO A 681 -47.06 -29.31 -51.69
C PRO A 681 -48.39 -29.01 -52.41
N GLY A 682 -48.49 -29.45 -53.69
CA GLY A 682 -49.70 -29.43 -54.51
C GLY A 682 -49.76 -28.30 -55.54
N GLY A 683 -49.33 -28.57 -56.78
CA GLY A 683 -49.48 -27.69 -57.95
C GLY A 683 -50.21 -28.38 -59.09
N GLY A 684 -51.53 -28.55 -58.97
CA GLY A 684 -52.41 -28.99 -60.05
C GLY A 684 -53.08 -27.78 -60.73
N THR A 685 -52.83 -27.62 -62.02
CA THR A 685 -53.38 -26.55 -62.87
C THR A 685 -54.90 -26.65 -63.04
N THR A 686 -55.61 -25.52 -62.97
CA THR A 686 -56.84 -25.30 -63.75
C THR A 686 -56.78 -23.92 -64.43
N PRO A 687 -56.92 -23.83 -65.76
CA PRO A 687 -57.08 -22.57 -66.50
C PRO A 687 -58.47 -21.97 -66.28
N GLY A 688 -58.54 -20.64 -66.18
CA GLY A 688 -59.71 -19.91 -65.68
C GLY A 688 -60.84 -19.62 -66.67
N THR A 689 -61.84 -18.91 -66.16
CA THR A 689 -62.77 -18.03 -66.90
C THR A 689 -63.43 -17.06 -65.89
N PRO A 690 -63.97 -15.90 -66.32
CA PRO A 690 -63.57 -14.61 -65.76
C PRO A 690 -64.72 -13.89 -65.04
N GLY A 691 -64.43 -13.25 -63.89
CA GLY A 691 -65.38 -12.40 -63.17
C GLY A 691 -65.04 -10.92 -63.32
N THR A 692 -65.99 -10.16 -63.85
CA THR A 692 -65.99 -8.72 -64.12
C THR A 692 -65.98 -7.84 -62.86
N ASN A 693 -65.10 -6.82 -62.82
CA ASN A 693 -65.27 -5.56 -62.06
C ASN A 693 -66.15 -4.58 -62.90
N PRO A 694 -66.75 -3.48 -62.38
CA PRO A 694 -66.24 -2.58 -61.31
C PRO A 694 -67.29 -1.86 -60.40
N GLY A 695 -66.84 -1.10 -59.38
CA GLY A 695 -67.61 0.04 -58.83
C GLY A 695 -67.49 0.39 -57.33
N THR A 696 -66.48 1.19 -56.97
CA THR A 696 -66.30 2.02 -55.73
C THR A 696 -67.25 3.25 -55.75
N PRO A 697 -67.44 4.18 -54.75
CA PRO A 697 -66.66 4.49 -53.52
C PRO A 697 -67.47 4.90 -52.24
N GLY A 698 -66.77 5.05 -51.10
CA GLY A 698 -67.35 5.32 -49.75
C GLY A 698 -67.25 6.76 -49.22
N VAL A 699 -67.67 6.98 -47.94
CA VAL A 699 -67.38 8.17 -47.10
C VAL A 699 -67.51 7.84 -45.57
N ARG A 700 -66.52 8.30 -44.77
CA ARG A 700 -66.40 8.71 -43.33
C ARG A 700 -67.25 8.03 -42.23
N GLY A 701 -66.79 7.81 -41.00
CA GLY A 701 -65.55 8.17 -40.27
C GLY A 701 -65.79 8.03 -38.76
N GLY A 702 -64.77 7.63 -37.99
CA GLY A 702 -64.79 7.52 -36.51
C GLY A 702 -63.55 6.79 -35.97
N SER A 703 -62.92 7.33 -34.94
CA SER A 703 -61.52 7.19 -34.51
C SER A 703 -61.30 6.39 -33.20
N VAL A 704 -60.28 5.50 -33.16
CA VAL A 704 -59.11 5.27 -32.20
C VAL A 704 -59.37 5.20 -30.65
N PRO A 705 -58.58 4.57 -29.71
CA PRO A 705 -57.41 3.62 -29.69
C PRO A 705 -57.47 2.38 -28.70
N GLN A 706 -56.39 1.55 -28.72
CA GLN A 706 -55.65 0.80 -27.63
C GLN A 706 -56.31 -0.01 -26.47
N GLY A 707 -55.83 -1.26 -26.28
CA GLY A 707 -54.97 -1.72 -25.14
C GLY A 707 -55.54 -2.25 -23.81
N GLY A 708 -55.00 -3.39 -23.31
CA GLY A 708 -54.64 -3.61 -21.87
C GLY A 708 -55.34 -4.67 -20.98
N GLU A 709 -54.52 -5.55 -20.35
CA GLU A 709 -54.60 -6.23 -19.01
C GLU A 709 -55.82 -7.15 -18.65
N VAL A 710 -55.84 -8.12 -17.71
CA VAL A 710 -55.10 -8.50 -16.47
C VAL A 710 -55.50 -9.96 -16.08
N LEU A 711 -54.69 -10.71 -15.30
CA LEU A 711 -55.16 -11.78 -14.39
C LEU A 711 -54.25 -11.89 -13.16
N GLY A 712 -54.84 -12.01 -11.95
CA GLY A 712 -54.17 -11.80 -10.66
C GLY A 712 -54.07 -12.98 -9.67
N ALA A 713 -53.13 -12.80 -8.72
CA ALA A 713 -53.02 -13.23 -7.31
C ALA A 713 -53.12 -14.72 -6.86
N ARG A 714 -52.01 -15.24 -6.28
CA ARG A 714 -51.96 -15.85 -4.93
C ARG A 714 -50.52 -15.94 -4.35
N ARG A 715 -50.42 -15.59 -3.05
CA ARG A 715 -49.33 -15.76 -2.04
C ARG A 715 -48.94 -17.24 -1.83
N ASP A 716 -47.83 -17.71 -1.25
CA ASP A 716 -46.60 -17.25 -0.55
C ASP A 716 -45.81 -18.55 -0.21
N THR A 717 -44.47 -18.50 -0.11
CA THR A 717 -43.62 -19.14 0.93
C THR A 717 -42.12 -19.16 0.56
N GLY A 718 -41.34 -18.30 1.20
CA GLY A 718 -40.18 -18.72 2.02
C GLY A 718 -38.80 -19.01 1.40
N ARG A 719 -37.86 -18.11 1.74
CA ARG A 719 -36.46 -18.32 2.19
C ARG A 719 -35.31 -18.08 1.17
N ASN A 720 -34.54 -17.02 1.50
CA ASN A 720 -33.20 -16.55 1.06
C ASN A 720 -32.20 -17.64 0.62
N PRO A 721 -31.17 -17.36 -0.22
CA PRO A 721 -30.12 -16.38 0.14
C PRO A 721 -29.40 -15.61 -1.01
N GLU A 722 -28.68 -14.56 -0.59
CA GLU A 722 -27.38 -14.09 -1.11
C GLU A 722 -27.22 -13.41 -2.50
N LYS A 723 -26.28 -12.45 -2.48
CA LYS A 723 -25.90 -11.46 -3.50
C LYS A 723 -25.39 -12.09 -4.81
N PRO A 724 -25.28 -11.27 -5.87
CA PRO A 724 -23.97 -11.12 -6.49
C PRO A 724 -23.49 -9.67 -6.57
N SER A 725 -22.17 -9.54 -6.45
CA SER A 725 -21.34 -8.37 -6.73
C SER A 725 -21.26 -8.02 -8.22
N LEU A 726 -21.16 -6.73 -8.51
CA LEU A 726 -20.41 -6.11 -9.63
C LEU A 726 -19.99 -4.74 -9.05
N LEU A 727 -18.74 -4.43 -8.71
CA LEU A 727 -17.47 -4.44 -9.44
C LEU A 727 -17.48 -3.71 -10.79
N ASP A 728 -16.45 -2.86 -10.89
CA ASP A 728 -15.94 -2.04 -11.99
C ASP A 728 -16.65 -0.69 -12.24
N ALA A 729 -16.01 0.48 -12.17
CA ALA A 729 -14.63 0.92 -11.87
C ALA A 729 -14.66 2.49 -11.76
N PRO A 730 -13.54 3.23 -11.89
CA PRO A 730 -12.61 3.66 -10.85
C PRO A 730 -12.62 5.18 -10.60
N ALA A 731 -12.15 5.66 -9.44
CA ALA A 731 -11.84 7.09 -9.25
C ALA A 731 -10.69 7.32 -8.26
N VAL A 732 -9.53 7.65 -8.83
CA VAL A 732 -8.64 8.79 -8.54
C VAL A 732 -8.37 9.15 -7.07
N LEU A 733 -7.09 9.06 -6.69
CA LEU A 733 -6.45 9.70 -5.54
C LEU A 733 -6.81 11.19 -5.41
N GLY A 734 -7.22 11.64 -4.23
CA GLY A 734 -7.31 13.07 -3.93
C GLY A 734 -7.80 13.43 -2.53
N MET A 735 -6.84 13.66 -1.62
CA MET A 735 -6.88 14.61 -0.51
C MET A 735 -7.82 14.42 0.71
N ARG A 736 -7.21 14.75 1.85
CA ARG A 736 -7.70 14.76 3.24
C ARG A 736 -8.89 15.70 3.45
N ARG A 737 -9.85 15.26 4.26
CA ARG A 737 -10.52 16.11 5.27
C ARG A 737 -10.67 15.31 6.56
N ALA A 738 -9.97 15.77 7.59
CA ALA A 738 -10.21 15.35 8.97
C ALA A 738 -11.61 15.84 9.37
N LEU A 739 -12.48 14.90 9.71
CA LEU A 739 -13.72 15.17 10.42
C LEU A 739 -13.36 15.39 11.89
N THR A 740 -13.48 16.64 12.33
CA THR A 740 -13.61 16.99 13.75
C THR A 740 -14.90 16.37 14.26
N GLY A 741 -14.79 15.39 15.17
CA GLY A 741 -15.92 14.80 15.86
C GLY A 741 -16.36 15.73 16.98
N ASP A 742 -17.35 16.57 16.68
CA ASP A 742 -18.10 17.33 17.67
C ASP A 742 -18.96 16.37 18.51
N GLY A 743 -18.72 16.36 19.82
CA GLY A 743 -19.69 15.94 20.83
C GLY A 743 -20.40 17.18 21.35
N PHE A 744 -21.54 17.50 20.74
CA PHE A 744 -22.51 18.49 21.20
C PHE A 744 -22.89 18.28 22.67
N ASP A 745 -22.80 19.33 23.48
CA ASP A 745 -23.61 19.45 24.70
C ASP A 745 -24.55 20.66 24.56
N LEU A 746 -25.85 20.39 24.68
CA LEU A 746 -26.95 21.28 24.34
C LEU A 746 -27.56 21.85 25.63
N ALA A 747 -26.84 22.74 26.30
CA ALA A 747 -27.42 23.56 27.38
C ALA A 747 -26.55 24.79 27.68
N MET A 748 -26.83 25.90 26.99
CA MET A 748 -27.01 27.24 27.59
C MET A 748 -27.10 28.29 26.47
N HIS A 749 -28.33 28.70 26.16
CA HIS A 749 -28.58 30.00 25.57
C HIS A 749 -28.17 31.11 26.56
N THR A 750 -27.50 32.16 26.10
CA THR A 750 -28.02 33.54 26.07
C THR A 750 -26.97 34.55 25.59
N GLY A 751 -27.36 35.41 24.63
CA GLY A 751 -26.66 36.64 24.23
C GLY A 751 -25.65 36.48 23.08
N ALA A 752 -25.74 37.16 21.94
CA ALA A 752 -26.59 38.24 21.50
C ALA A 752 -26.63 38.28 19.96
N VAL A 753 -27.82 38.54 19.43
CA VAL A 753 -28.09 38.96 18.05
C VAL A 753 -27.67 40.43 17.91
N VAL A 754 -26.87 40.82 16.91
CA VAL A 754 -26.94 42.13 16.21
C VAL A 754 -26.23 42.07 14.83
N LEU A 755 -27.01 42.35 13.76
CA LEU A 755 -26.70 42.88 12.40
C LEU A 755 -25.79 42.06 11.45
N CYS A 756 -26.26 41.41 10.38
CA CYS A 756 -27.05 41.81 9.19
C CYS A 756 -26.44 42.88 8.25
N ILE A 757 -25.91 42.37 7.11
CA ILE A 757 -26.26 42.69 5.71
C ILE A 757 -25.64 43.95 5.04
N CYS A 758 -25.21 43.71 3.78
CA CYS A 758 -24.88 44.61 2.65
C CYS A 758 -23.39 44.95 2.46
N ALA A 759 -22.77 44.83 1.29
CA ALA A 759 -23.29 44.54 -0.05
C ALA A 759 -22.17 44.09 -1.00
N ALA A 760 -22.46 43.07 -1.80
CA ALA A 760 -21.82 42.83 -3.08
C ALA A 760 -22.66 43.51 -4.17
N VAL A 761 -22.43 44.79 -4.43
CA VAL A 761 -22.68 45.45 -5.73
C VAL A 761 -21.76 46.67 -5.77
N LEU A 762 -20.64 46.55 -6.49
CA LEU A 762 -20.05 47.59 -7.37
C LEU A 762 -18.76 47.00 -7.95
N LEU A 763 -18.95 46.15 -8.95
CA LEU A 763 -17.98 45.99 -10.02
C LEU A 763 -18.02 47.29 -10.84
N ILE A 764 -16.85 47.73 -11.30
CA ILE A 764 -16.65 48.66 -12.44
C ILE A 764 -16.66 50.15 -12.07
N CYS A 765 -15.47 50.72 -11.81
CA CYS A 765 -14.89 51.86 -12.53
C CYS A 765 -13.53 52.31 -11.92
N ALA A 766 -12.55 52.56 -12.79
CA ALA A 766 -11.21 53.17 -12.58
C ALA A 766 -10.14 52.28 -11.90
N GLY A 767 -8.95 52.01 -12.44
CA GLY A 767 -8.22 52.61 -13.58
C GLY A 767 -7.38 53.81 -13.14
N GLY A 768 -6.06 53.60 -12.95
CA GLY A 768 -5.02 54.60 -12.63
C GLY A 768 -4.94 54.95 -11.14
N GLU A 769 -3.82 54.92 -10.42
CA GLU A 769 -2.37 54.93 -10.71
C GLU A 769 -1.64 53.85 -9.88
#